data_AF-A0A927VKJ8-F1
#
_entry.id   AF-A0A927VKJ8-F1
#
_cell.length_a   1.000
_cell.length_b   1.000
_cell.length_c   1.000
_cell.angle_alpha   90.00
_cell.angle_beta   90.00
_cell.angle_gamma   90.00
#
_symmetry.space_group_name_H-M   'P 1'
#
loop_
_entity.id
_entity.type
_entity.pdbx_description
1 polymer ?
#
loop_
_entity_poly.entity_id
_entity_poly.type
_entity_poly.pdbx_seq_one_letter_code
_entity_poly.pdbx_strand_id
1 'polypeptide(L)'
;MKTAIAIIMALIMTLGLAACGSSTAETTAESTAGQTEESSEEDTTAETESQTEETSKALCDSEEKAGIEEALDLANICPEWTYSEEADAWTMAVVTAVTNAELPDYQGVSVCVPGAYVIGVDTDGDGTADVTSGTVAGDLIIDYDASVTSTNGQIYTAATAPVIINTGAAGYSSQSNQIAGTTYAKEGYINIACGNRGKQSTLADGTYTGDAPSCLVDQKNAVRFVKYNILLGNLPGSVDYFVSTGGSGGGAHAAMLAATSNNPDYYEYEIAQGAVGVYKNSDGSYCTTVTIDGEEVEISDGLWGCMAYSAITSLAEADMTLAFEYYLDSTYSFNTDFQKQLAEYLAAEYMEYINAQDLSVDEAQVGFDLNGDGDTSDTVALTIEYDESGHEDTNGYYGTYLDLYLAEFEQSLQDYIDRLAYAEDWTWFSSDGTALSDSEVAAMTDADRMECFINGWYAKGSTGSSGGMGGPGGTGGMGGPDGAGGPPDMNGGSTETVGTPDAGSTQASGSGTDSANYSTFEEMLAAYQADIAEVEAGDIYGNNIVELYDPLNYIGADGTDDPTWTRILMGASEGDISMFNSLNMQIAWLNAGTDADIEWQWNGGHVPSEIFGDSLPLYVDMMYSKYVDGAVEITKAEPTGQSANGTATEATGTDLSGWVGSDGNMTLAGAAAYRTAGAAKAMPAFDVMDYGQEDYVFGSSSADARHWDKYVLKVFEENQETLAELFNK
;
A
#
# COMPACT_ATOMS: atom_id res chain seq x y z
N MET A 1 -34.16 54.25 -11.26
CA MET A 1 -34.56 54.57 -9.87
C MET A 1 -33.72 53.67 -9.00
N LYS A 2 -32.60 54.15 -8.43
CA LYS A 2 -32.47 54.67 -7.04
C LYS A 2 -32.98 53.60 -6.05
N THR A 3 -32.20 52.98 -5.14
CA THR A 3 -31.04 53.39 -4.30
C THR A 3 -30.58 52.08 -3.62
N ALA A 4 -29.34 51.57 -3.62
CA ALA A 4 -28.10 51.98 -2.93
C ALA A 4 -28.19 52.09 -1.39
N ILE A 5 -27.23 51.44 -0.68
CA ILE A 5 -26.47 51.87 0.54
C ILE A 5 -26.50 50.94 1.80
N ALA A 6 -25.32 50.32 2.03
CA ALA A 6 -24.41 50.29 3.19
C ALA A 6 -24.62 49.45 4.48
N ILE A 7 -23.67 48.53 4.69
CA ILE A 7 -22.59 48.47 5.72
C ILE A 7 -22.79 49.30 7.01
N ILE A 8 -22.73 48.64 8.17
CA ILE A 8 -22.17 49.19 9.44
C ILE A 8 -21.45 48.08 10.24
N MET A 9 -20.15 48.30 10.49
CA MET A 9 -19.32 47.70 11.56
C MET A 9 -19.75 48.22 12.94
N ALA A 10 -19.63 47.41 13.99
CA ALA A 10 -19.55 47.91 15.36
C ALA A 10 -18.46 47.19 16.16
N LEU A 11 -17.42 47.97 16.46
CA LEU A 11 -16.30 47.75 17.36
C LEU A 11 -16.75 48.09 18.80
N ILE A 12 -16.47 47.25 19.81
CA ILE A 12 -16.43 47.71 21.21
C ILE A 12 -15.19 47.12 21.89
N MET A 13 -14.18 47.97 22.11
CA MET A 13 -13.22 47.88 23.19
C MET A 13 -13.82 48.56 24.43
N THR A 14 -13.62 47.98 25.63
CA THR A 14 -13.30 48.78 26.83
C THR A 14 -12.50 47.98 27.85
N LEU A 15 -11.41 48.59 28.29
CA LEU A 15 -10.46 48.19 29.33
C LEU A 15 -11.10 48.11 30.73
N GLY A 16 -10.46 47.30 31.59
CA GLY A 16 -10.49 47.44 33.04
C GLY A 16 -9.32 46.73 33.72
N LEU A 17 -8.22 47.45 33.94
CA LEU A 17 -7.09 47.08 34.81
C LEU A 17 -7.55 46.86 36.26
N ALA A 18 -6.95 45.91 37.00
CA ALA A 18 -5.88 46.18 37.97
C ALA A 18 -5.71 45.10 39.06
N ALA A 19 -4.43 44.73 39.24
CA ALA A 19 -3.71 44.55 40.51
C ALA A 19 -3.66 43.18 41.21
N CYS A 20 -2.46 42.61 41.11
CA CYS A 20 -1.55 42.17 42.18
C CYS A 20 -1.97 41.05 43.15
N GLY A 21 -1.18 39.98 43.14
CA GLY A 21 -1.07 39.04 44.26
C GLY A 21 -0.08 37.92 44.00
N SER A 22 1.21 38.21 44.16
CA SER A 22 2.30 37.23 44.22
C SER A 22 2.22 36.34 45.47
N SER A 23 2.53 35.05 45.35
CA SER A 23 3.35 34.34 46.36
C SER A 23 3.87 33.00 45.83
N THR A 24 5.20 32.91 45.78
CA THR A 24 6.05 31.72 45.76
C THR A 24 5.91 30.89 47.03
N ALA A 25 6.09 29.56 46.94
CA ALA A 25 6.89 28.75 47.87
C ALA A 25 7.07 27.31 47.38
N GLU A 26 8.33 26.90 47.24
CA GLU A 26 8.82 25.51 47.20
C GLU A 26 8.52 24.77 48.53
N THR A 27 8.40 23.44 48.52
CA THR A 27 9.31 22.50 49.23
C THR A 27 8.88 21.02 49.09
N THR A 28 9.77 20.22 48.49
CA THR A 28 10.34 18.90 48.88
C THR A 28 9.57 17.85 49.71
N ALA A 29 9.62 16.61 49.20
CA ALA A 29 10.23 15.38 49.79
C ALA A 29 9.35 14.12 49.99
N GLU A 30 9.83 13.05 49.34
CA GLU A 30 10.09 11.67 49.80
C GLU A 30 8.98 10.65 50.17
N SER A 31 8.98 9.58 49.37
CA SER A 31 9.07 8.14 49.71
C SER A 31 7.96 7.45 50.52
N THR A 32 7.52 6.26 50.11
CA THR A 32 8.00 4.95 50.63
C THR A 32 7.27 3.79 49.93
N ALA A 33 8.00 2.72 49.63
CA ALA A 33 7.56 1.44 49.10
C ALA A 33 6.76 0.58 50.11
N GLY A 34 6.02 -0.41 49.60
CA GLY A 34 5.35 -1.45 50.41
C GLY A 34 4.82 -2.61 49.56
N GLN A 35 5.49 -3.75 49.69
CA GLN A 35 5.39 -5.03 48.97
C GLN A 35 4.18 -5.92 49.36
N THR A 36 3.76 -6.76 48.40
CA THR A 36 3.25 -8.16 48.46
C THR A 36 2.10 -8.58 49.40
N GLU A 37 1.11 -9.31 48.84
CA GLU A 37 0.92 -10.76 49.07
C GLU A 37 -0.19 -11.35 48.17
N GLU A 38 0.09 -12.52 47.58
CA GLU A 38 -0.86 -13.44 46.95
C GLU A 38 -1.82 -14.07 47.98
N SER A 39 -3.06 -14.37 47.57
CA SER A 39 -3.68 -15.66 47.91
C SER A 39 -4.91 -15.94 47.03
N SER A 40 -4.86 -17.11 46.40
CA SER A 40 -5.93 -17.86 45.73
C SER A 40 -7.14 -18.17 46.62
N GLU A 41 -8.35 -18.25 46.04
CA GLU A 41 -9.30 -19.38 46.16
C GLU A 41 -10.58 -19.13 45.34
N GLU A 42 -10.92 -20.09 44.46
CA GLU A 42 -12.24 -20.29 43.86
C GLU A 42 -13.25 -20.78 44.92
N ASP A 43 -14.52 -20.35 44.87
CA ASP A 43 -15.68 -21.23 44.62
C ASP A 43 -17.01 -20.42 44.62
N THR A 44 -17.89 -20.91 43.77
CA THR A 44 -19.22 -20.52 43.29
C THR A 44 -20.33 -20.24 44.32
N THR A 45 -21.23 -19.28 44.02
CA THR A 45 -22.67 -19.49 43.71
C THR A 45 -23.56 -18.24 43.94
N ALA A 46 -24.33 -17.94 42.88
CA ALA A 46 -25.74 -17.51 42.83
C ALA A 46 -26.20 -16.15 43.39
N GLU A 47 -26.56 -15.30 42.41
CA GLU A 47 -27.82 -14.53 42.30
C GLU A 47 -28.29 -13.70 43.50
N THR A 48 -28.15 -12.38 43.40
CA THR A 48 -29.30 -11.49 43.64
C THR A 48 -29.17 -10.24 42.76
N GLU A 49 -30.22 -10.00 41.99
CA GLU A 49 -30.47 -8.87 41.10
C GLU A 49 -30.07 -7.50 41.69
N SER A 50 -29.28 -6.74 40.94
CA SER A 50 -29.30 -5.29 40.97
C SER A 50 -29.43 -4.78 39.55
N GLN A 51 -30.61 -4.25 39.27
CA GLN A 51 -30.98 -3.57 38.05
C GLN A 51 -30.06 -2.38 37.74
N THR A 52 -29.90 -2.14 36.44
CA THR A 52 -29.67 -0.84 35.77
C THR A 52 -28.34 -0.14 36.05
N GLU A 53 -27.35 -0.46 35.22
CA GLU A 53 -26.52 0.55 34.55
C GLU A 53 -26.52 0.23 33.04
N GLU A 54 -27.59 0.65 32.36
CA GLU A 54 -27.47 1.07 30.96
C GLU A 54 -26.64 2.36 30.98
N THR A 55 -25.36 2.27 30.67
CA THR A 55 -24.64 3.45 30.18
C THR A 55 -25.06 3.66 28.74
N SER A 56 -26.15 4.41 28.55
CA SER A 56 -26.48 5.05 27.28
C SER A 56 -25.35 6.01 26.91
N LYS A 57 -24.38 5.54 26.14
CA LYS A 57 -23.35 6.38 25.55
C LYS A 57 -23.64 6.47 24.05
N ALA A 58 -24.61 7.31 23.72
CA ALA A 58 -24.75 7.89 22.40
C ALA A 58 -25.16 9.33 22.62
N LEU A 59 -24.55 10.24 21.86
CA LEU A 59 -25.26 11.23 21.06
C LEU A 59 -24.17 12.01 20.30
N CYS A 60 -23.87 11.50 19.10
CA CYS A 60 -23.70 12.33 17.92
C CYS A 60 -24.88 13.31 17.84
N ASP A 61 -24.78 14.37 17.03
CA ASP A 61 -26.01 15.04 16.61
C ASP A 61 -26.82 14.01 15.81
N SER A 62 -27.79 13.36 16.48
CA SER A 62 -28.50 12.20 15.95
C SER A 62 -29.19 12.50 14.61
N GLU A 63 -29.46 13.78 14.34
CA GLU A 63 -30.03 14.24 13.08
C GLU A 63 -28.99 14.29 11.95
N GLU A 64 -27.74 14.68 12.24
CA GLU A 64 -26.63 14.67 11.26
C GLU A 64 -26.21 13.24 10.91
N LYS A 65 -26.02 12.37 11.92
CA LYS A 65 -25.74 10.94 11.72
C LYS A 65 -26.81 10.29 10.84
N ALA A 66 -28.08 10.44 11.21
CA ALA A 66 -29.19 9.84 10.46
C ALA A 66 -29.26 10.40 9.02
N GLY A 67 -28.97 11.69 8.83
CA GLY A 67 -28.92 12.30 7.51
C GLY A 67 -27.80 11.75 6.62
N ILE A 68 -26.62 11.46 7.18
CA ILE A 68 -25.51 10.83 6.46
C ILE A 68 -25.86 9.39 6.09
N GLU A 69 -26.37 8.61 7.04
CA GLU A 69 -26.80 7.21 6.82
C GLU A 69 -27.89 7.13 5.74
N GLU A 70 -28.94 7.94 5.84
CA GLU A 70 -30.01 8.00 4.84
C GLU A 70 -29.49 8.37 3.44
N ALA A 71 -28.54 9.32 3.36
CA ALA A 71 -27.99 9.78 2.09
C ALA A 71 -27.04 8.79 1.42
N LEU A 72 -26.38 7.92 2.20
CA LEU A 72 -25.38 6.95 1.72
C LEU A 72 -25.90 5.50 1.65
N ASP A 73 -27.17 5.28 1.99
CA ASP A 73 -27.90 4.04 1.74
C ASP A 73 -28.21 3.90 0.24
N LEU A 74 -27.73 2.81 -0.38
CA LEU A 74 -27.94 2.53 -1.79
C LEU A 74 -29.42 2.41 -2.16
N ALA A 75 -30.30 1.96 -1.25
CA ALA A 75 -31.74 1.91 -1.50
C ALA A 75 -32.35 3.32 -1.70
N ASN A 76 -31.75 4.33 -1.08
CA ASN A 76 -32.15 5.74 -1.27
C ASN A 76 -31.45 6.37 -2.48
N ILE A 77 -30.21 5.98 -2.77
CA ILE A 77 -29.46 6.45 -3.95
C ILE A 77 -30.07 5.91 -5.24
N CYS A 78 -30.58 4.67 -5.24
CA CYS A 78 -31.13 3.97 -6.38
C CYS A 78 -30.15 3.98 -7.59
N PRO A 79 -28.96 3.36 -7.44
CA PRO A 79 -27.94 3.37 -8.48
C PRO A 79 -28.42 2.64 -9.75
N GLU A 80 -27.80 2.97 -10.88
CA GLU A 80 -27.94 2.19 -12.11
C GLU A 80 -27.00 0.97 -12.07
N TRP A 81 -27.51 -0.20 -12.43
CA TRP A 81 -26.78 -1.45 -12.54
C TRP A 81 -26.73 -1.90 -13.99
N THR A 82 -25.58 -2.40 -14.44
CA THR A 82 -25.41 -3.01 -15.77
C THR A 82 -24.97 -4.45 -15.65
N TYR A 83 -25.72 -5.36 -16.28
CA TYR A 83 -25.38 -6.79 -16.34
C TYR A 83 -24.51 -7.12 -17.55
N SER A 84 -23.44 -7.89 -17.32
CA SER A 84 -22.59 -8.49 -18.34
C SER A 84 -22.90 -9.97 -18.50
N GLU A 85 -23.42 -10.39 -19.66
CA GLU A 85 -23.65 -11.80 -19.98
C GLU A 85 -22.32 -12.58 -20.13
N GLU A 86 -21.25 -11.92 -20.54
CA GLU A 86 -19.94 -12.57 -20.75
C GLU A 86 -19.26 -12.89 -19.42
N ALA A 87 -19.32 -11.96 -18.48
CA ALA A 87 -18.69 -12.12 -17.17
C ALA A 87 -19.62 -12.77 -16.14
N ASP A 88 -20.92 -12.88 -16.43
CA ASP A 88 -21.98 -13.21 -15.46
C ASP A 88 -21.83 -12.33 -14.20
N ALA A 89 -22.02 -11.02 -14.38
CA ALA A 89 -21.76 -10.03 -13.34
C ALA A 89 -22.66 -8.81 -13.45
N TRP A 90 -23.00 -8.20 -12.31
CA TRP A 90 -23.65 -6.90 -12.23
C TRP A 90 -22.67 -5.84 -11.77
N THR A 91 -22.63 -4.71 -12.46
CA THR A 91 -21.75 -3.59 -12.13
C THR A 91 -22.56 -2.34 -11.84
N MET A 92 -22.33 -1.76 -10.67
CA MET A 92 -22.94 -0.52 -10.20
C MET A 92 -22.33 0.67 -10.93
N ALA A 93 -23.15 1.60 -11.41
CA ALA A 93 -22.68 2.92 -11.80
C ALA A 93 -22.00 3.62 -10.60
N VAL A 94 -21.08 4.53 -10.90
CA VAL A 94 -20.39 5.30 -9.85
C VAL A 94 -21.40 6.12 -9.04
N VAL A 95 -21.31 6.01 -7.71
CA VAL A 95 -22.00 6.89 -6.76
C VAL A 95 -20.97 7.56 -5.84
N THR A 96 -21.31 8.70 -5.24
CA THR A 96 -20.41 9.37 -4.28
C THR A 96 -20.39 8.60 -2.96
N ALA A 97 -19.20 8.38 -2.39
CA ALA A 97 -19.04 7.60 -1.14
C ALA A 97 -19.22 8.44 0.14
N VAL A 98 -19.40 9.76 -0.01
CA VAL A 98 -19.43 10.75 1.08
C VAL A 98 -20.47 11.84 0.80
N THR A 99 -21.00 12.49 1.84
CA THR A 99 -22.05 13.51 1.68
C THR A 99 -21.52 14.90 1.33
N ASN A 100 -20.26 15.21 1.66
CA ASN A 100 -19.63 16.52 1.46
C ASN A 100 -18.41 16.43 0.53
N ALA A 101 -18.54 15.73 -0.61
CA ALA A 101 -17.44 15.62 -1.58
C ALA A 101 -16.98 16.99 -2.10
N GLU A 102 -15.69 17.27 -1.97
CA GLU A 102 -15.00 18.42 -2.54
C GLU A 102 -14.84 18.29 -4.05
N LEU A 103 -14.49 17.09 -4.50
CA LEU A 103 -14.29 16.72 -5.90
C LEU A 103 -15.12 15.46 -6.23
N PRO A 104 -16.42 15.60 -6.53
CA PRO A 104 -17.32 14.46 -6.75
C PRO A 104 -16.85 13.48 -7.83
N ASP A 105 -16.13 13.95 -8.84
CA ASP A 105 -15.57 13.13 -9.92
C ASP A 105 -14.39 12.24 -9.47
N TYR A 106 -13.92 12.40 -8.22
CA TYR A 106 -12.81 11.67 -7.61
C TYR A 106 -13.18 11.00 -6.29
N GLN A 107 -14.35 11.29 -5.72
CA GLN A 107 -14.76 10.76 -4.40
C GLN A 107 -15.95 9.82 -4.53
N GLY A 108 -15.90 8.95 -5.55
CA GLY A 108 -16.94 7.99 -5.86
C GLY A 108 -16.46 6.54 -5.81
N VAL A 109 -17.43 5.65 -5.80
CA VAL A 109 -17.25 4.20 -5.69
C VAL A 109 -18.17 3.48 -6.67
N SER A 110 -17.65 2.41 -7.25
CA SER A 110 -18.40 1.44 -8.06
C SER A 110 -18.10 0.04 -7.53
N VAL A 111 -19.08 -0.85 -7.61
CA VAL A 111 -19.01 -2.22 -7.12
C VAL A 111 -19.43 -3.17 -8.24
N CYS A 112 -18.67 -4.23 -8.44
CA CYS A 112 -19.05 -5.35 -9.30
C CYS A 112 -19.28 -6.59 -8.45
N VAL A 113 -20.41 -7.26 -8.70
CA VAL A 113 -20.83 -8.47 -7.97
C VAL A 113 -21.06 -9.63 -8.95
N PRO A 114 -20.76 -10.89 -8.56
CA PRO A 114 -21.11 -12.05 -9.36
C PRO A 114 -22.62 -12.11 -9.64
N GLY A 115 -22.99 -12.34 -10.89
CA GLY A 115 -24.38 -12.47 -11.33
C GLY A 115 -25.10 -13.63 -10.65
N ALA A 116 -24.36 -14.70 -10.33
CA ALA A 116 -24.85 -15.82 -9.55
C ALA A 116 -25.41 -15.44 -8.17
N TYR A 117 -24.97 -14.34 -7.56
CA TYR A 117 -25.48 -13.88 -6.25
C TYR A 117 -26.73 -13.01 -6.38
N VAL A 118 -27.22 -12.73 -7.59
CA VAL A 118 -28.28 -11.74 -7.83
C VAL A 118 -29.43 -12.38 -8.61
N ILE A 119 -30.62 -12.38 -8.03
CA ILE A 119 -31.87 -12.83 -8.69
C ILE A 119 -32.26 -11.84 -9.80
N GLY A 120 -32.06 -10.55 -9.56
CA GLY A 120 -32.29 -9.45 -10.48
C GLY A 120 -32.36 -8.11 -9.74
N VAL A 121 -32.87 -7.08 -10.40
CA VAL A 121 -33.04 -5.73 -9.87
C VAL A 121 -34.53 -5.45 -9.66
N ASP A 122 -34.89 -4.99 -8.46
CA ASP A 122 -36.20 -4.46 -8.11
C ASP A 122 -36.27 -2.97 -8.49
N THR A 123 -37.24 -2.61 -9.35
CA THR A 123 -37.37 -1.25 -9.89
C THR A 123 -38.55 -0.47 -9.31
N ASP A 124 -39.39 -1.12 -8.51
CA ASP A 124 -40.59 -0.50 -7.94
C ASP A 124 -40.70 -0.61 -6.40
N GLY A 125 -39.73 -1.27 -5.77
CA GLY A 125 -39.57 -1.38 -4.32
C GLY A 125 -40.54 -2.37 -3.67
N ASP A 126 -41.03 -3.36 -4.42
CA ASP A 126 -41.93 -4.40 -3.91
C ASP A 126 -41.19 -5.59 -3.27
N GLY A 127 -39.86 -5.59 -3.30
CA GLY A 127 -38.97 -6.61 -2.78
C GLY A 127 -38.79 -7.80 -3.74
N THR A 128 -39.16 -7.65 -5.02
CA THR A 128 -39.03 -8.70 -6.02
C THR A 128 -38.33 -8.20 -7.28
N ALA A 129 -37.59 -9.09 -7.95
CA ALA A 129 -36.82 -8.73 -9.13
C ALA A 129 -37.74 -8.50 -10.35
N ASP A 130 -37.62 -7.32 -10.96
CA ASP A 130 -38.30 -6.93 -12.20
C ASP A 130 -37.46 -7.19 -13.45
N VAL A 131 -36.15 -6.98 -13.33
CA VAL A 131 -35.19 -7.02 -14.43
C VAL A 131 -34.02 -7.93 -14.08
N THR A 132 -33.69 -8.87 -14.97
CA THR A 132 -32.63 -9.85 -14.75
C THR A 132 -31.43 -9.69 -15.69
N SER A 133 -31.43 -8.67 -16.55
CA SER A 133 -30.31 -8.33 -17.43
C SER A 133 -30.45 -6.91 -18.03
N GLY A 134 -29.36 -6.40 -18.63
CA GLY A 134 -29.31 -5.07 -19.22
C GLY A 134 -28.90 -4.01 -18.20
N THR A 135 -29.30 -2.76 -18.48
CA THR A 135 -28.99 -1.59 -17.66
C THR A 135 -30.26 -1.03 -17.04
N VAL A 136 -30.32 -0.90 -15.72
CA VAL A 136 -31.53 -0.52 -14.98
C VAL A 136 -31.19 0.08 -13.62
N ALA A 137 -31.96 1.07 -13.17
CA ALA A 137 -31.84 1.61 -11.80
C ALA A 137 -32.79 0.88 -10.85
N GLY A 138 -32.31 0.60 -9.64
CA GLY A 138 -33.07 -0.11 -8.62
C GLY A 138 -32.18 -0.85 -7.63
N ASP A 139 -32.81 -1.68 -6.81
CA ASP A 139 -32.17 -2.41 -5.72
C ASP A 139 -31.85 -3.84 -6.15
N LEU A 140 -30.67 -4.35 -5.78
CA LEU A 140 -30.34 -5.74 -6.04
C LEU A 140 -31.18 -6.67 -5.15
N ILE A 141 -31.78 -7.68 -5.76
CA ILE A 141 -32.37 -8.81 -5.02
C ILE A 141 -31.32 -9.91 -4.93
N ILE A 142 -30.70 -10.05 -3.76
CA ILE A 142 -29.59 -10.97 -3.51
C ILE A 142 -30.10 -12.40 -3.24
N ASP A 143 -29.48 -13.39 -3.87
CA ASP A 143 -29.65 -14.81 -3.57
C ASP A 143 -28.58 -15.28 -2.58
N TYR A 144 -28.89 -15.24 -1.29
CA TYR A 144 -27.97 -15.71 -0.25
C TYR A 144 -27.81 -17.24 -0.19
N ASP A 145 -28.67 -18.00 -0.87
CA ASP A 145 -28.54 -19.47 -0.99
C ASP A 145 -27.62 -19.85 -2.17
N ALA A 146 -27.30 -18.92 -3.07
CA ALA A 146 -26.41 -19.14 -4.19
C ALA A 146 -24.94 -19.26 -3.76
N SER A 147 -24.17 -19.98 -4.57
CA SER A 147 -22.73 -20.14 -4.36
C SER A 147 -21.95 -20.11 -5.67
N VAL A 148 -20.75 -19.55 -5.64
CA VAL A 148 -19.76 -19.61 -6.72
C VAL A 148 -18.58 -20.45 -6.25
N THR A 149 -18.05 -21.31 -7.13
CA THR A 149 -16.80 -22.02 -6.90
C THR A 149 -15.69 -21.31 -7.66
N SER A 150 -14.66 -20.84 -6.96
CA SER A 150 -13.51 -20.19 -7.57
C SER A 150 -12.75 -21.16 -8.49
N THR A 151 -11.89 -20.61 -9.34
CA THR A 151 -11.05 -21.43 -10.22
C THR A 151 -10.09 -22.36 -9.46
N ASN A 152 -9.78 -22.04 -8.20
CA ASN A 152 -8.96 -22.87 -7.31
C ASN A 152 -9.79 -23.89 -6.52
N GLY A 153 -11.12 -23.82 -6.58
CA GLY A 153 -12.03 -24.78 -5.94
C GLY A 153 -12.61 -24.32 -4.60
N GLN A 154 -12.32 -23.10 -4.16
CA GLN A 154 -12.95 -22.53 -2.96
C GLN A 154 -14.43 -22.22 -3.24
N ILE A 155 -15.29 -22.30 -2.22
CA ILE A 155 -16.74 -22.09 -2.38
C ILE A 155 -17.17 -20.87 -1.56
N TYR A 156 -17.74 -19.90 -2.25
CA TYR A 156 -18.26 -18.67 -1.65
C TYR A 156 -19.76 -18.56 -1.86
N THR A 157 -20.44 -17.99 -0.86
CA THR A 157 -21.84 -17.56 -0.95
C THR A 157 -21.89 -16.04 -1.03
N ALA A 158 -23.06 -15.48 -1.33
CA ALA A 158 -23.26 -14.04 -1.30
C ALA A 158 -22.94 -13.39 0.06
N ALA A 159 -22.96 -14.13 1.17
CA ALA A 159 -22.62 -13.62 2.51
C ALA A 159 -21.14 -13.81 2.89
N THR A 160 -20.41 -14.70 2.20
CA THR A 160 -19.04 -15.08 2.59
C THR A 160 -17.98 -14.66 1.57
N ALA A 161 -18.41 -14.12 0.43
CA ALA A 161 -17.52 -13.69 -0.65
C ALA A 161 -16.51 -12.63 -0.16
N PRO A 162 -15.20 -12.84 -0.42
CA PRO A 162 -14.18 -11.81 -0.25
C PRO A 162 -14.51 -10.56 -1.06
N VAL A 163 -14.08 -9.42 -0.54
CA VAL A 163 -14.29 -8.10 -1.17
C VAL A 163 -12.95 -7.47 -1.47
N ILE A 164 -12.64 -7.29 -2.76
CA ILE A 164 -11.36 -6.76 -3.23
C ILE A 164 -11.50 -5.25 -3.45
N ILE A 165 -10.72 -4.44 -2.72
CA ILE A 165 -10.60 -3.01 -2.97
C ILE A 165 -9.36 -2.71 -3.81
N ASN A 166 -9.59 -2.22 -5.03
CA ASN A 166 -8.53 -1.75 -5.89
C ASN A 166 -8.22 -0.29 -5.55
N THR A 167 -7.05 -0.07 -5.00
CA THR A 167 -6.55 1.27 -4.69
C THR A 167 -5.95 1.89 -5.95
N GLY A 168 -6.57 2.98 -6.39
CA GLY A 168 -5.98 3.93 -7.31
C GLY A 168 -5.02 4.85 -6.60
N ALA A 169 -3.87 5.17 -7.19
CA ALA A 169 -2.95 6.26 -6.79
C ALA A 169 -1.60 6.09 -7.49
N ALA A 170 -1.57 5.78 -8.79
CA ALA A 170 -0.29 5.63 -9.50
C ALA A 170 0.57 6.91 -9.34
N GLY A 171 1.77 6.75 -8.79
CA GLY A 171 2.64 7.88 -8.40
C GLY A 171 2.00 8.87 -7.43
N TYR A 172 1.12 8.43 -6.53
CA TYR A 172 0.34 9.26 -5.60
C TYR A 172 -0.61 10.28 -6.28
N SER A 173 -0.97 10.04 -7.54
CA SER A 173 -1.85 10.91 -8.31
C SER A 173 -3.32 10.71 -7.96
N SER A 174 -4.13 11.75 -8.22
CA SER A 174 -5.58 11.62 -8.20
C SER A 174 -6.06 10.55 -9.20
N GLN A 175 -7.09 9.80 -8.84
CA GLN A 175 -7.79 8.90 -9.76
C GLN A 175 -9.25 9.32 -9.90
N SER A 176 -9.64 9.68 -11.13
CA SER A 176 -11.06 9.93 -11.43
C SER A 176 -11.87 8.66 -11.22
N ASN A 177 -13.11 8.78 -10.77
CA ASN A 177 -14.01 7.67 -10.53
C ASN A 177 -14.09 6.74 -11.74
N GLN A 178 -14.04 5.43 -11.48
CA GLN A 178 -14.08 4.39 -12.49
C GLN A 178 -15.15 3.34 -12.17
N ILE A 179 -15.58 2.63 -13.21
CA ILE A 179 -16.53 1.51 -13.08
C ILE A 179 -15.79 0.25 -12.64
N ALA A 180 -16.30 -0.48 -11.65
CA ALA A 180 -15.63 -1.67 -11.15
C ALA A 180 -15.48 -2.76 -12.22
N GLY A 181 -14.29 -3.32 -12.28
CA GLY A 181 -13.99 -4.46 -13.14
C GLY A 181 -14.75 -5.73 -12.74
N THR A 182 -15.20 -6.51 -13.72
CA THR A 182 -15.82 -7.84 -13.56
C THR A 182 -14.86 -9.04 -13.36
N THR A 183 -13.54 -8.87 -13.20
CA THR A 183 -12.60 -10.02 -13.30
C THR A 183 -12.68 -11.01 -12.18
N TYR A 184 -12.98 -10.54 -10.98
CA TYR A 184 -13.12 -11.42 -9.85
C TYR A 184 -14.51 -12.04 -9.72
N ALA A 185 -15.46 -11.66 -10.59
CA ALA A 185 -16.81 -12.20 -10.56
C ALA A 185 -16.82 -13.73 -10.75
N LYS A 186 -15.98 -14.24 -11.68
CA LYS A 186 -15.81 -15.68 -11.91
C LYS A 186 -15.16 -16.43 -10.73
N GLU A 187 -14.45 -15.72 -9.87
CA GLU A 187 -13.84 -16.29 -8.66
C GLU A 187 -14.83 -16.28 -7.48
N GLY A 188 -15.96 -15.59 -7.63
CA GLY A 188 -16.97 -15.42 -6.59
C GLY A 188 -16.73 -14.23 -5.67
N TYR A 189 -15.77 -13.35 -5.99
CA TYR A 189 -15.48 -12.17 -5.17
C TYR A 189 -16.28 -10.95 -5.60
N ILE A 190 -16.42 -10.02 -4.67
CA ILE A 190 -16.92 -8.68 -4.93
C ILE A 190 -15.73 -7.78 -5.26
N ASN A 191 -15.86 -6.93 -6.28
CA ASN A 191 -14.78 -6.04 -6.70
C ASN A 191 -15.18 -4.57 -6.53
N ILE A 192 -14.35 -3.78 -5.86
CA ILE A 192 -14.55 -2.35 -5.65
C ILE A 192 -13.55 -1.57 -6.49
N ALA A 193 -14.05 -0.59 -7.25
CA ALA A 193 -13.24 0.50 -7.79
C ALA A 193 -13.61 1.80 -7.06
N CYS A 194 -12.61 2.45 -6.49
CA CYS A 194 -12.76 3.78 -5.87
C CYS A 194 -12.00 4.83 -6.70
N GLY A 195 -12.57 6.03 -6.76
CA GLY A 195 -11.80 7.23 -7.08
C GLY A 195 -11.04 7.70 -5.84
N ASN A 196 -10.09 8.60 -6.05
CA ASN A 196 -9.45 9.34 -4.97
C ASN A 196 -8.98 10.70 -5.46
N ARG A 197 -9.01 11.69 -4.55
CA ARG A 197 -8.15 12.86 -4.68
C ARG A 197 -6.69 12.44 -4.58
N GLY A 198 -5.78 13.31 -4.97
CA GLY A 198 -4.33 13.06 -4.88
C GLY A 198 -3.56 14.30 -5.27
N LYS A 199 -2.24 14.18 -5.39
CA LYS A 199 -1.37 15.32 -5.67
C LYS A 199 -1.89 16.17 -6.84
N GLN A 200 -1.77 17.48 -6.71
CA GLN A 200 -2.24 18.48 -7.70
C GLN A 200 -3.76 18.54 -7.92
N SER A 201 -4.58 17.83 -7.12
CA SER A 201 -6.04 18.04 -7.13
C SER A 201 -6.34 19.46 -6.68
N THR A 202 -7.12 20.19 -7.48
CA THR A 202 -7.43 21.60 -7.23
C THR A 202 -8.93 21.86 -7.29
N LEU A 203 -9.40 22.69 -6.36
CA LEU A 203 -10.74 23.25 -6.39
C LEU A 203 -10.86 24.31 -7.50
N ALA A 204 -12.10 24.69 -7.83
CA ALA A 204 -12.38 25.65 -8.89
C ALA A 204 -11.79 27.06 -8.65
N ASP A 205 -11.47 27.41 -7.41
CA ASP A 205 -10.81 28.67 -7.04
C ASP A 205 -9.28 28.58 -7.03
N GLY A 206 -8.72 27.40 -7.32
CA GLY A 206 -7.28 27.13 -7.39
C GLY A 206 -6.66 26.66 -6.09
N THR A 207 -7.45 26.42 -5.03
CA THR A 207 -6.94 25.81 -3.78
C THR A 207 -6.58 24.34 -4.01
N TYR A 208 -5.40 23.93 -3.56
CA TYR A 208 -4.96 22.54 -3.52
C TYR A 208 -5.72 21.77 -2.44
N THR A 209 -6.18 20.56 -2.78
CA THR A 209 -7.18 19.81 -1.99
C THR A 209 -6.97 18.29 -2.00
N GLY A 210 -5.87 17.82 -2.60
CA GLY A 210 -5.57 16.39 -2.72
C GLY A 210 -4.27 15.95 -2.08
N ASP A 211 -3.61 16.84 -1.35
CA ASP A 211 -2.42 16.55 -0.56
C ASP A 211 -2.76 15.53 0.55
N ALA A 212 -1.74 14.86 1.09
CA ALA A 212 -1.91 13.93 2.20
C ALA A 212 -2.66 14.60 3.38
N PRO A 213 -3.65 13.92 4.01
CA PRO A 213 -4.00 12.51 3.82
C PRO A 213 -5.19 12.23 2.89
N SER A 214 -5.59 13.18 2.04
CA SER A 214 -6.88 13.17 1.34
C SER A 214 -7.11 11.92 0.48
N CYS A 215 -6.08 11.44 -0.22
CA CYS A 215 -6.16 10.25 -1.06
C CYS A 215 -6.49 8.98 -0.24
N LEU A 216 -5.83 8.79 0.90
CA LEU A 216 -6.07 7.65 1.78
C LEU A 216 -7.45 7.74 2.43
N VAL A 217 -7.86 8.95 2.86
CA VAL A 217 -9.18 9.21 3.44
C VAL A 217 -10.31 8.88 2.45
N ASP A 218 -10.16 9.21 1.17
CA ASP A 218 -11.18 8.86 0.16
C ASP A 218 -11.34 7.33 0.00
N GLN A 219 -10.24 6.58 0.10
CA GLN A 219 -10.26 5.11 0.04
C GLN A 219 -10.87 4.49 1.30
N LYS A 220 -10.53 5.01 2.49
CA LYS A 220 -11.17 4.63 3.77
C LYS A 220 -12.69 4.84 3.73
N ASN A 221 -13.12 6.00 3.23
CA ASN A 221 -14.54 6.32 3.06
C ASN A 221 -15.24 5.35 2.10
N ALA A 222 -14.57 4.94 1.01
CA ALA A 222 -15.12 3.93 0.10
C ALA A 222 -15.29 2.57 0.78
N VAL A 223 -14.34 2.14 1.63
CA VAL A 223 -14.47 0.90 2.42
C VAL A 223 -15.68 0.98 3.36
N ARG A 224 -15.82 2.07 4.13
CA ARG A 224 -16.95 2.28 5.03
C ARG A 224 -18.28 2.28 4.27
N PHE A 225 -18.36 2.97 3.13
CA PHE A 225 -19.55 3.00 2.30
C PHE A 225 -19.99 1.60 1.85
N VAL A 226 -19.05 0.78 1.35
CA VAL A 226 -19.39 -0.56 0.85
C VAL A 226 -19.76 -1.49 2.01
N LYS A 227 -19.01 -1.48 3.13
CA LYS A 227 -19.36 -2.28 4.30
C LYS A 227 -20.73 -1.91 4.88
N TYR A 228 -21.07 -0.62 4.93
CA TYR A 228 -22.39 -0.16 5.35
C TYR A 228 -23.50 -0.75 4.49
N ASN A 229 -23.31 -0.73 3.17
CA ASN A 229 -24.29 -1.24 2.23
C ASN A 229 -24.35 -2.78 2.16
N ILE A 230 -23.29 -3.49 2.56
CA ILE A 230 -23.36 -4.93 2.81
C ILE A 230 -24.20 -5.21 4.06
N LEU A 231 -24.00 -4.46 5.16
CA LEU A 231 -24.76 -4.64 6.40
C LEU A 231 -26.26 -4.35 6.23
N LEU A 232 -26.61 -3.40 5.37
CA LEU A 232 -28.01 -3.11 5.00
C LEU A 232 -28.65 -4.18 4.11
N GLY A 233 -27.86 -5.10 3.53
CA GLY A 233 -28.33 -6.08 2.56
C GLY A 233 -28.52 -5.52 1.14
N ASN A 234 -27.97 -4.33 0.85
CA ASN A 234 -27.99 -3.74 -0.50
C ASN A 234 -26.92 -4.34 -1.41
N LEU A 235 -25.84 -4.89 -0.83
CA LEU A 235 -24.74 -5.53 -1.54
C LEU A 235 -24.44 -6.92 -0.95
N PRO A 236 -24.07 -7.91 -1.79
CA PRO A 236 -23.45 -9.14 -1.31
C PRO A 236 -21.99 -8.86 -0.91
N GLY A 237 -21.39 -9.79 -0.17
CA GLY A 237 -20.01 -9.74 0.31
C GLY A 237 -19.92 -9.98 1.82
N SER A 238 -18.72 -10.28 2.29
CA SER A 238 -18.40 -10.31 3.72
C SER A 238 -17.72 -9.00 4.14
N VAL A 239 -18.22 -8.38 5.21
CA VAL A 239 -17.56 -7.22 5.85
C VAL A 239 -16.24 -7.59 6.54
N ASP A 240 -16.04 -8.88 6.82
CA ASP A 240 -14.88 -9.42 7.54
C ASP A 240 -13.73 -9.83 6.61
N TYR A 241 -13.95 -9.93 5.29
CA TYR A 241 -12.96 -10.44 4.33
C TYR A 241 -12.63 -9.44 3.22
N PHE A 242 -12.34 -8.21 3.62
CA PHE A 242 -11.86 -7.16 2.73
C PHE A 242 -10.36 -7.29 2.47
N VAL A 243 -9.95 -7.20 1.19
CA VAL A 243 -8.55 -7.30 0.78
C VAL A 243 -8.17 -6.08 -0.06
N SER A 244 -7.16 -5.32 0.36
CA SER A 244 -6.60 -4.24 -0.47
C SER A 244 -5.60 -4.75 -1.47
N THR A 245 -5.61 -4.13 -2.65
CA THR A 245 -4.59 -4.35 -3.67
C THR A 245 -4.34 -3.10 -4.52
N GLY A 246 -3.15 -3.00 -5.08
CA GLY A 246 -2.72 -1.88 -5.91
C GLY A 246 -1.25 -2.02 -6.34
N GLY A 247 -0.87 -1.27 -7.37
CA GLY A 247 0.49 -1.23 -7.89
C GLY A 247 1.15 0.13 -7.72
N SER A 248 2.46 0.17 -7.45
CA SER A 248 3.23 1.42 -7.30
C SER A 248 2.68 2.29 -6.15
N GLY A 249 2.38 3.56 -6.38
CA GLY A 249 1.67 4.40 -5.42
C GLY A 249 0.28 3.87 -5.03
N GLY A 250 -0.39 3.09 -5.89
CA GLY A 250 -1.56 2.31 -5.49
C GLY A 250 -1.18 1.20 -4.50
N GLY A 251 -0.05 0.52 -4.71
CA GLY A 251 0.47 -0.46 -3.76
C GLY A 251 0.83 0.15 -2.40
N ALA A 252 1.38 1.37 -2.40
CA ALA A 252 1.58 2.15 -1.18
C ALA A 252 0.25 2.40 -0.46
N HIS A 253 -0.77 2.83 -1.19
CA HIS A 253 -2.11 3.04 -0.63
C HIS A 253 -2.80 1.75 -0.17
N ALA A 254 -2.61 0.62 -0.85
CA ALA A 254 -3.10 -0.68 -0.39
C ALA A 254 -2.50 -1.07 0.97
N ALA A 255 -1.19 -0.89 1.11
CA ALA A 255 -0.45 -1.11 2.35
C ALA A 255 -0.86 -0.14 3.46
N MET A 256 -0.90 1.16 3.18
CA MET A 256 -1.32 2.18 4.15
C MET A 256 -2.76 1.99 4.60
N LEU A 257 -3.68 1.62 3.70
CA LEU A 257 -5.07 1.35 4.05
C LEU A 257 -5.18 0.19 5.04
N ALA A 258 -4.39 -0.87 4.85
CA ALA A 258 -4.32 -1.98 5.81
C ALA A 258 -3.65 -1.57 7.12
N ALA A 259 -2.53 -0.83 7.04
CA ALA A 259 -1.78 -0.34 8.19
C ALA A 259 -2.55 0.61 9.09
N THR A 260 -3.48 1.39 8.54
CA THR A 260 -4.14 2.50 9.26
C THR A 260 -5.58 2.17 9.67
N SER A 261 -5.96 0.90 9.57
CA SER A 261 -7.30 0.36 9.87
C SER A 261 -7.84 0.87 11.21
N ASN A 262 -9.00 1.54 11.19
CA ASN A 262 -9.71 2.12 12.33
C ASN A 262 -8.97 3.19 13.12
N ASN A 263 -7.83 3.68 12.65
CA ASN A 263 -7.04 4.61 13.44
C ASN A 263 -7.72 6.00 13.55
N PRO A 264 -7.90 6.56 14.76
CA PRO A 264 -8.62 7.80 14.99
C PRO A 264 -7.92 9.06 14.45
N ASP A 265 -6.64 8.98 14.06
CA ASP A 265 -5.93 10.09 13.42
C ASP A 265 -6.63 10.55 12.13
N TYR A 266 -7.36 9.64 11.45
CA TYR A 266 -8.07 9.93 10.20
C TYR A 266 -9.51 10.43 10.39
N TYR A 267 -10.08 10.30 11.60
CA TYR A 267 -11.52 10.48 11.80
C TYR A 267 -11.99 11.92 11.55
N GLU A 268 -11.21 12.94 11.90
CA GLU A 268 -11.59 14.33 11.61
C GLU A 268 -11.69 14.59 10.10
N TYR A 269 -10.85 13.93 9.29
CA TYR A 269 -10.88 14.04 7.83
C TYR A 269 -12.11 13.32 7.26
N GLU A 270 -12.42 12.11 7.74
CA GLU A 270 -13.61 11.35 7.35
C GLU A 270 -14.91 12.10 7.72
N ILE A 271 -14.97 12.66 8.93
CA ILE A 271 -16.09 13.49 9.41
C ILE A 271 -16.26 14.73 8.52
N ALA A 272 -15.16 15.41 8.16
CA ALA A 272 -15.23 16.60 7.30
C ALA A 272 -15.83 16.30 5.91
N GLN A 273 -15.56 15.10 5.37
CA GLN A 273 -16.19 14.63 4.12
C GLN A 273 -17.62 14.13 4.33
N GLY A 274 -18.06 13.91 5.57
CA GLY A 274 -19.37 13.34 5.88
C GLY A 274 -19.46 11.87 5.48
N ALA A 275 -18.44 11.10 5.87
CA ALA A 275 -18.38 9.66 5.73
C ALA A 275 -19.39 8.94 6.64
N VAL A 276 -19.89 7.79 6.18
CA VAL A 276 -20.75 6.93 7.01
C VAL A 276 -19.89 6.19 8.04
N GLY A 277 -20.39 6.08 9.27
CA GLY A 277 -19.76 5.26 10.30
C GLY A 277 -18.58 5.91 11.03
N VAL A 278 -18.37 7.22 10.89
CA VAL A 278 -17.45 7.99 11.74
C VAL A 278 -18.10 9.32 12.07
N TYR A 279 -18.44 9.52 13.34
CA TYR A 279 -19.17 10.71 13.79
C TYR A 279 -18.53 11.30 15.04
N LYS A 280 -18.76 12.60 15.26
CA LYS A 280 -18.32 13.30 16.47
C LYS A 280 -19.45 13.43 17.48
N ASN A 281 -19.22 12.95 18.70
CA ASN A 281 -20.11 13.16 19.82
C ASN A 281 -19.99 14.60 20.35
N SER A 282 -21.04 15.06 21.04
CA SER A 282 -21.05 16.40 21.66
C SER A 282 -19.96 16.65 22.71
N ASP A 283 -19.36 15.59 23.27
CA ASP A 283 -18.25 15.65 24.23
C ASP A 283 -16.86 15.64 23.55
N GLY A 284 -16.83 15.57 22.21
CA GLY A 284 -15.61 15.52 21.40
C GLY A 284 -15.05 14.11 21.17
N SER A 285 -15.66 13.06 21.73
CA SER A 285 -15.29 11.67 21.40
C SER A 285 -15.87 11.24 20.06
N TYR A 286 -15.31 10.19 19.47
CA TYR A 286 -15.80 9.62 18.21
C TYR A 286 -16.83 8.50 18.44
N CYS A 287 -17.65 8.26 17.42
CA CYS A 287 -18.63 7.19 17.33
C CYS A 287 -18.43 6.49 15.99
N THR A 288 -18.19 5.18 16.01
CA THR A 288 -17.92 4.35 14.83
C THR A 288 -19.05 3.39 14.49
N THR A 289 -20.26 3.66 14.99
CA THR A 289 -21.44 2.81 14.78
C THR A 289 -22.43 3.41 13.79
N VAL A 290 -23.11 2.55 13.04
CA VAL A 290 -24.23 2.85 12.15
C VAL A 290 -25.53 2.23 12.65
N THR A 291 -26.67 2.78 12.23
CA THR A 291 -27.98 2.22 12.59
C THR A 291 -28.42 1.18 11.55
N ILE A 292 -28.50 -0.10 11.93
CA ILE A 292 -28.99 -1.20 11.09
C ILE A 292 -30.19 -1.84 11.80
N ASP A 293 -31.35 -1.88 11.16
CA ASP A 293 -32.60 -2.42 11.72
C ASP A 293 -33.00 -1.86 13.11
N GLY A 294 -32.57 -0.62 13.40
CA GLY A 294 -32.81 0.05 14.68
C GLY A 294 -31.83 -0.32 15.79
N GLU A 295 -30.79 -1.10 15.49
CA GLU A 295 -29.66 -1.43 16.36
C GLU A 295 -28.40 -0.71 15.92
N GLU A 296 -27.52 -0.41 16.88
CA GLU A 296 -26.22 0.22 16.64
C GLU A 296 -25.18 -0.87 16.34
N VAL A 297 -24.56 -0.80 15.17
CA VAL A 297 -23.58 -1.77 14.68
C VAL A 297 -22.27 -1.05 14.43
N GLU A 298 -21.18 -1.52 15.03
CA GLU A 298 -19.83 -1.01 14.74
C GLU A 298 -19.48 -1.24 13.27
N ILE A 299 -18.90 -0.22 12.64
CA ILE A 299 -18.38 -0.31 11.28
C ILE A 299 -16.92 0.11 11.27
N SER A 300 -16.13 -0.72 10.61
CA SER A 300 -14.68 -0.60 10.57
C SER A 300 -14.21 -0.38 9.14
N ASP A 301 -13.24 0.49 8.91
CA ASP A 301 -12.50 0.59 7.64
C ASP A 301 -11.31 -0.39 7.57
N GLY A 302 -11.21 -1.31 8.54
CA GLY A 302 -10.14 -2.29 8.66
C GLY A 302 -10.20 -3.39 7.60
N LEU A 303 -9.01 -3.91 7.27
CA LEU A 303 -8.84 -4.90 6.21
C LEU A 303 -8.44 -6.25 6.78
N TRP A 304 -8.91 -7.32 6.14
CA TRP A 304 -8.53 -8.69 6.49
C TRP A 304 -7.17 -9.06 5.90
N GLY A 305 -6.89 -8.59 4.69
CA GLY A 305 -5.63 -8.85 4.01
C GLY A 305 -5.17 -7.71 3.11
N CYS A 306 -3.89 -7.73 2.74
CA CYS A 306 -3.30 -6.80 1.78
C CYS A 306 -2.38 -7.55 0.82
N MET A 307 -2.54 -7.33 -0.50
CA MET A 307 -1.58 -7.77 -1.51
C MET A 307 -1.15 -6.57 -2.36
N ALA A 308 0.02 -6.01 -2.04
CA ALA A 308 0.56 -4.82 -2.66
C ALA A 308 1.67 -5.16 -3.65
N TYR A 309 1.71 -4.47 -4.79
CA TYR A 309 2.70 -4.68 -5.83
C TYR A 309 3.60 -3.44 -5.92
N SER A 310 4.91 -3.60 -5.72
CA SER A 310 5.90 -2.52 -5.77
C SER A 310 5.47 -1.29 -4.97
N ALA A 311 5.10 -1.50 -3.70
CA ALA A 311 4.56 -0.46 -2.84
C ALA A 311 5.61 0.64 -2.61
N ILE A 312 5.34 1.87 -3.08
CA ILE A 312 6.25 3.01 -2.93
C ILE A 312 6.07 3.66 -1.54
N THR A 313 6.32 2.90 -0.47
CA THR A 313 6.14 3.29 0.93
C THR A 313 7.05 2.43 1.82
N SER A 314 7.47 2.85 3.02
CA SER A 314 7.24 4.15 3.64
C SER A 314 8.07 5.26 3.00
N LEU A 315 7.42 6.39 2.68
CA LEU A 315 8.13 7.57 2.16
C LEU A 315 9.04 8.20 3.22
N ALA A 316 8.64 8.17 4.50
CA ALA A 316 9.35 8.84 5.60
C ALA A 316 10.81 8.37 5.80
N GLU A 317 11.16 7.18 5.33
CA GLU A 317 12.51 6.61 5.36
C GLU A 317 13.12 6.40 3.96
N ALA A 318 12.41 6.74 2.88
CA ALA A 318 12.73 6.29 1.52
C ALA A 318 14.03 6.87 0.96
N ASP A 319 14.39 8.11 1.32
CA ASP A 319 15.66 8.70 0.87
C ASP A 319 16.86 8.04 1.56
N MET A 320 16.74 7.74 2.85
CA MET A 320 17.77 7.01 3.58
C MET A 320 17.92 5.56 3.10
N THR A 321 16.82 4.83 2.93
CA THR A 321 16.86 3.42 2.49
C THR A 321 17.47 3.29 1.10
N LEU A 322 17.07 4.15 0.15
CA LEU A 322 17.62 4.09 -1.21
C LEU A 322 19.07 4.56 -1.27
N ALA A 323 19.43 5.59 -0.51
CA ALA A 323 20.83 6.00 -0.36
C ALA A 323 21.69 4.87 0.21
N PHE A 324 21.20 4.17 1.24
CA PHE A 324 21.88 3.03 1.84
C PHE A 324 22.03 1.88 0.84
N GLU A 325 20.97 1.52 0.10
CA GLU A 325 21.02 0.48 -0.94
C GLU A 325 22.05 0.80 -2.05
N TYR A 326 22.12 2.07 -2.49
CA TYR A 326 23.08 2.49 -3.51
C TYR A 326 24.50 2.54 -2.96
N TYR A 327 24.67 3.02 -1.72
CA TYR A 327 25.97 3.12 -1.08
C TYR A 327 26.50 1.75 -0.62
N LEU A 328 25.65 0.75 -0.40
CA LEU A 328 26.08 -0.61 -0.07
C LEU A 328 26.86 -1.26 -1.22
N ASP A 329 26.56 -0.90 -2.47
CA ASP A 329 27.37 -1.30 -3.62
C ASP A 329 28.63 -0.42 -3.73
N SER A 330 29.76 -0.99 -3.29
CA SER A 330 31.09 -0.35 -3.40
C SER A 330 31.52 -0.02 -4.83
N THR A 331 30.84 -0.54 -5.85
CA THR A 331 31.11 -0.30 -7.27
C THR A 331 30.15 0.70 -7.92
N TYR A 332 29.12 1.15 -7.21
CA TYR A 332 28.15 2.10 -7.73
C TYR A 332 28.79 3.45 -8.03
N SER A 333 28.41 4.05 -9.16
CA SER A 333 28.92 5.34 -9.62
C SER A 333 27.81 6.38 -9.57
N PHE A 334 27.85 7.24 -8.55
CA PHE A 334 26.98 8.41 -8.46
C PHE A 334 27.31 9.44 -9.56
N ASN A 335 26.32 10.29 -9.89
CA ASN A 335 26.46 11.28 -10.96
C ASN A 335 27.41 12.44 -10.60
N THR A 336 27.45 12.81 -9.32
CA THR A 336 28.24 13.92 -8.78
C THR A 336 28.91 13.51 -7.47
N ASP A 337 30.00 14.19 -7.11
CA ASP A 337 30.65 14.00 -5.80
C ASP A 337 29.70 14.41 -4.66
N PHE A 338 28.82 15.40 -4.89
CA PHE A 338 27.77 15.78 -3.93
C PHE A 338 26.82 14.61 -3.65
N GLN A 339 26.26 13.98 -4.68
CA GLN A 339 25.34 12.85 -4.52
C GLN A 339 26.01 11.67 -3.82
N LYS A 340 27.27 11.38 -4.16
CA LYS A 340 28.05 10.34 -3.47
C LYS A 340 28.20 10.65 -1.98
N GLN A 341 28.61 11.88 -1.66
CA GLN A 341 28.84 12.29 -0.27
C GLN A 341 27.54 12.33 0.53
N LEU A 342 26.44 12.76 -0.09
CA LEU A 342 25.11 12.74 0.51
C LEU A 342 24.65 11.30 0.79
N ALA A 343 24.83 10.38 -0.15
CA ALA A 343 24.48 8.98 0.05
C ALA A 343 25.26 8.32 1.19
N GLU A 344 26.55 8.65 1.34
CA GLU A 344 27.36 8.20 2.48
C GLU A 344 26.77 8.65 3.82
N TYR A 345 26.36 9.92 3.93
CA TYR A 345 25.78 10.45 5.16
C TYR A 345 24.38 9.88 5.44
N LEU A 346 23.54 9.75 4.41
CA LEU A 346 22.22 9.13 4.55
C LEU A 346 22.31 7.63 4.88
N ALA A 347 23.32 6.92 4.37
CA ALA A 347 23.57 5.53 4.74
C ALA A 347 23.94 5.39 6.22
N ALA A 348 24.76 6.30 6.75
CA ALA A 348 25.08 6.34 8.17
C ALA A 348 23.85 6.67 9.03
N GLU A 349 23.01 7.62 8.59
CA GLU A 349 21.74 7.94 9.24
C GLU A 349 20.79 6.74 9.23
N TYR A 350 20.71 5.99 8.13
CA TYR A 350 19.89 4.78 8.03
C TYR A 350 20.32 3.70 9.04
N MET A 351 21.63 3.47 9.18
CA MET A 351 22.17 2.58 10.20
C MET A 351 21.77 3.03 11.62
N GLU A 352 21.89 4.33 11.92
CA GLU A 352 21.47 4.87 13.22
C GLU A 352 19.96 4.70 13.44
N TYR A 353 19.15 4.96 12.42
CA TYR A 353 17.70 4.78 12.43
C TYR A 353 17.32 3.33 12.74
N ILE A 354 17.81 2.35 11.98
CA ILE A 354 17.50 0.93 12.20
C ILE A 354 17.93 0.47 13.60
N ASN A 355 19.13 0.84 14.03
CA ASN A 355 19.63 0.46 15.35
C ASN A 355 18.85 1.12 16.50
N ALA A 356 18.24 2.28 16.28
CA ALA A 356 17.44 2.98 17.29
C ALA A 356 16.02 2.41 17.44
N GLN A 357 15.53 1.67 16.44
CA GLN A 357 14.22 1.02 16.47
C GLN A 357 14.20 -0.25 17.34
N ASP A 358 15.38 -0.74 17.79
CA ASP A 358 15.53 -1.97 18.58
C ASP A 358 14.79 -3.18 17.96
N LEU A 359 14.86 -3.30 16.63
CA LEU A 359 14.16 -4.35 15.87
C LEU A 359 14.65 -5.75 16.25
N SER A 360 13.74 -6.71 16.17
CA SER A 360 14.05 -8.14 16.29
C SER A 360 13.10 -8.97 15.44
N VAL A 361 13.51 -10.20 15.14
CA VAL A 361 12.67 -11.22 14.48
C VAL A 361 12.80 -12.56 15.20
N ASP A 362 11.71 -13.33 15.21
CA ASP A 362 11.73 -14.76 15.56
C ASP A 362 12.18 -15.55 14.32
N GLU A 363 13.28 -16.29 14.44
CA GLU A 363 13.83 -17.11 13.36
C GLU A 363 12.83 -18.15 12.85
N ALA A 364 11.90 -18.64 13.68
CA ALA A 364 10.85 -19.54 13.25
C ALA A 364 9.81 -18.86 12.36
N GLN A 365 9.60 -17.54 12.51
CA GLN A 365 8.66 -16.78 11.70
C GLN A 365 9.25 -16.45 10.33
N VAL A 366 10.53 -16.05 10.27
CA VAL A 366 11.20 -15.74 9.00
C VAL A 366 11.77 -16.98 8.30
N GLY A 367 11.98 -18.08 9.04
CA GLY A 367 12.44 -19.36 8.50
C GLY A 367 13.96 -19.47 8.30
N PHE A 368 14.76 -18.58 8.91
CA PHE A 368 16.21 -18.52 8.73
C PHE A 368 16.96 -18.68 10.06
N ASP A 369 18.06 -19.42 10.06
CA ASP A 369 19.04 -19.48 11.16
C ASP A 369 20.02 -18.30 10.99
N LEU A 370 19.66 -17.13 11.51
CA LEU A 370 20.42 -15.89 11.37
C LEU A 370 21.64 -15.88 12.30
N ASN A 371 21.55 -16.55 13.44
CA ASN A 371 22.65 -16.60 14.42
C ASN A 371 23.67 -17.74 14.15
N GLY A 372 23.32 -18.69 13.29
CA GLY A 372 24.17 -19.77 12.80
C GLY A 372 24.41 -20.90 13.80
N ASP A 373 23.51 -21.11 14.77
CA ASP A 373 23.66 -22.14 15.80
C ASP A 373 23.07 -23.52 15.42
N GLY A 374 22.36 -23.58 14.29
CA GLY A 374 21.84 -24.79 13.68
C GLY A 374 20.37 -25.09 13.98
N ASP A 375 19.62 -24.15 14.56
CA ASP A 375 18.16 -24.19 14.62
C ASP A 375 17.51 -22.83 14.30
N THR A 376 16.20 -22.70 14.53
CA THR A 376 15.43 -21.47 14.22
C THR A 376 14.55 -21.12 15.42
N SER A 377 15.03 -21.34 16.64
CA SER A 377 14.24 -21.16 17.87
C SER A 377 14.53 -19.87 18.62
N ASP A 378 15.41 -19.03 18.09
CA ASP A 378 15.83 -17.78 18.71
C ASP A 378 15.04 -16.57 18.20
N THR A 379 15.01 -15.55 19.07
CA THR A 379 14.67 -14.19 18.67
C THR A 379 15.96 -13.40 18.51
N VAL A 380 16.25 -12.95 17.30
CA VAL A 380 17.49 -12.26 16.94
C VAL A 380 17.24 -10.76 16.86
N ALA A 381 18.07 -9.99 17.57
CA ALA A 381 18.10 -8.54 17.42
C ALA A 381 18.71 -8.17 16.06
N LEU A 382 18.06 -7.28 15.34
CA LEU A 382 18.48 -6.81 14.03
C LEU A 382 19.27 -5.52 14.17
N THR A 383 20.55 -5.57 13.80
CA THR A 383 21.44 -4.40 13.84
C THR A 383 22.23 -4.28 12.56
N ILE A 384 22.52 -3.04 12.17
CA ILE A 384 23.52 -2.71 11.16
C ILE A 384 24.80 -2.27 11.89
N GLU A 385 25.91 -2.93 11.59
CA GLU A 385 27.25 -2.66 12.10
C GLU A 385 28.16 -2.09 11.01
N TYR A 386 29.27 -1.48 11.42
CA TYR A 386 30.22 -0.83 10.52
C TYR A 386 31.69 -1.16 10.84
N ASP A 387 32.40 -1.75 9.87
CA ASP A 387 33.86 -1.96 9.84
C ASP A 387 34.37 -1.89 8.40
N GLU A 388 34.81 -0.69 8.00
CA GLU A 388 35.38 -0.41 6.67
C GLU A 388 36.50 -1.40 6.29
N SER A 389 37.32 -1.84 7.23
CA SER A 389 38.47 -2.71 6.94
C SER A 389 38.11 -4.19 6.82
N GLY A 390 37.03 -4.61 7.50
CA GLY A 390 36.51 -5.97 7.47
C GLY A 390 35.59 -6.24 6.29
N HIS A 391 34.92 -5.19 5.79
CA HIS A 391 33.81 -5.27 4.84
C HIS A 391 33.94 -4.23 3.71
N GLU A 392 35.14 -4.10 3.12
CA GLU A 392 35.42 -3.14 2.04
C GLU A 392 34.48 -3.30 0.82
N ASP A 393 33.98 -4.51 0.57
CA ASP A 393 33.09 -4.84 -0.55
C ASP A 393 31.66 -4.31 -0.39
N THR A 394 31.26 -3.95 0.83
CA THR A 394 29.96 -3.36 1.19
C THR A 394 30.11 -1.96 1.80
N ASN A 395 31.21 -1.26 1.50
CA ASN A 395 31.57 0.04 2.08
C ASN A 395 31.55 0.04 3.63
N GLY A 396 31.87 -1.09 4.24
CA GLY A 396 31.98 -1.25 5.69
C GLY A 396 30.73 -1.77 6.39
N TYR A 397 29.57 -1.84 5.73
CA TYR A 397 28.32 -2.23 6.40
C TYR A 397 28.11 -3.76 6.42
N TYR A 398 27.72 -4.27 7.59
CA TYR A 398 27.38 -5.68 7.83
C TYR A 398 26.38 -5.79 9.01
N GLY A 399 26.02 -6.99 9.46
CA GLY A 399 25.23 -7.22 10.67
C GLY A 399 23.94 -7.99 10.43
N THR A 400 23.27 -8.39 11.50
CA THR A 400 22.11 -9.31 11.46
C THR A 400 20.93 -8.78 10.65
N TYR A 401 20.75 -7.46 10.57
CA TYR A 401 19.74 -6.87 9.67
C TYR A 401 20.06 -7.13 8.19
N LEU A 402 21.34 -7.04 7.81
CA LEU A 402 21.78 -7.32 6.44
C LEU A 402 21.89 -8.82 6.15
N ASP A 403 22.09 -9.65 7.18
CA ASP A 403 22.01 -11.10 7.08
C ASP A 403 20.57 -11.54 6.77
N LEU A 404 19.56 -10.96 7.44
CA LEU A 404 18.15 -11.17 7.12
C LEU A 404 17.82 -10.71 5.69
N TYR A 405 18.25 -9.50 5.31
CA TYR A 405 18.07 -9.00 3.94
C TYR A 405 18.64 -9.97 2.90
N LEU A 406 19.86 -10.48 3.11
CA LEU A 406 20.48 -11.43 2.19
C LEU A 406 19.72 -12.76 2.15
N ALA A 407 19.28 -13.28 3.30
CA ALA A 407 18.52 -14.52 3.39
C ALA A 407 17.18 -14.42 2.62
N GLU A 408 16.44 -13.33 2.78
CA GLU A 408 15.22 -13.06 2.01
C GLU A 408 15.52 -12.94 0.50
N PHE A 409 16.64 -12.32 0.14
CA PHE A 409 17.05 -12.17 -1.25
C PHE A 409 17.40 -13.52 -1.90
N GLU A 410 18.11 -14.38 -1.19
CA GLU A 410 18.41 -15.75 -1.63
C GLU A 410 17.15 -16.63 -1.68
N GLN A 411 16.27 -16.53 -0.68
CA GLN A 411 15.02 -17.28 -0.64
C GLN A 411 14.10 -16.89 -1.81
N SER A 412 13.98 -15.59 -2.12
CA SER A 412 13.20 -15.12 -3.27
C SER A 412 13.72 -15.66 -4.61
N LEU A 413 15.04 -15.85 -4.75
CA LEU A 413 15.65 -16.48 -5.93
C LEU A 413 15.31 -17.96 -5.99
N GLN A 414 15.46 -18.67 -4.87
CA GLN A 414 15.17 -20.10 -4.80
C GLN A 414 13.68 -20.37 -5.10
N ASP A 415 12.78 -19.57 -4.53
CA ASP A 415 11.35 -19.61 -4.83
C ASP A 415 11.06 -19.42 -6.31
N TYR A 416 11.70 -18.43 -6.94
CA TYR A 416 11.54 -18.20 -8.37
C TYR A 416 12.05 -19.38 -9.19
N ILE A 417 13.20 -19.96 -8.83
CA ILE A 417 13.77 -21.16 -9.48
C ILE A 417 12.81 -22.35 -9.37
N ASP A 418 12.25 -22.59 -8.19
CA ASP A 418 11.29 -23.67 -7.97
C ASP A 418 10.04 -23.47 -8.83
N ARG A 419 9.59 -22.21 -8.97
CA ARG A 419 8.46 -21.85 -9.84
C ARG A 419 8.75 -22.02 -11.33
N LEU A 420 10.02 -22.10 -11.77
CA LEU A 420 10.34 -22.43 -13.17
C LEU A 420 9.81 -23.79 -13.60
N ALA A 421 9.50 -24.71 -12.68
CA ALA A 421 8.84 -25.96 -13.00
C ALA A 421 7.42 -25.76 -13.60
N TYR A 422 6.80 -24.61 -13.35
CA TYR A 422 5.50 -24.19 -13.88
C TYR A 422 5.62 -23.39 -15.18
N ALA A 423 6.83 -23.13 -15.68
CA ALA A 423 7.01 -22.37 -16.90
C ALA A 423 6.40 -23.12 -18.10
N GLU A 424 5.52 -22.43 -18.83
CA GLU A 424 4.96 -22.91 -20.09
C GLU A 424 5.62 -22.19 -21.27
N ASP A 425 5.95 -22.94 -22.32
CA ASP A 425 6.51 -22.44 -23.59
C ASP A 425 7.83 -21.65 -23.50
N TRP A 426 8.57 -21.73 -22.40
CA TRP A 426 9.92 -21.16 -22.32
C TRP A 426 10.86 -21.87 -23.27
N THR A 427 11.80 -21.13 -23.86
CA THR A 427 12.84 -21.75 -24.69
C THR A 427 14.12 -21.87 -23.88
N TRP A 428 14.62 -23.08 -23.69
CA TRP A 428 15.86 -23.37 -22.98
C TRP A 428 17.00 -23.61 -23.97
N PHE A 429 18.20 -23.13 -23.63
CA PHE A 429 19.39 -23.22 -24.47
C PHE A 429 20.54 -23.91 -23.74
N SER A 430 21.42 -24.59 -24.48
CA SER A 430 22.71 -25.05 -23.97
C SER A 430 23.72 -23.89 -23.88
N SER A 431 24.83 -24.14 -23.18
CA SER A 431 25.92 -23.17 -22.99
C SER A 431 26.55 -22.61 -24.29
N ASP A 432 26.32 -23.26 -25.44
CA ASP A 432 26.78 -22.80 -26.75
C ASP A 432 25.73 -21.99 -27.53
N GLY A 433 24.56 -21.74 -26.92
CA GLY A 433 23.44 -21.01 -27.50
C GLY A 433 22.52 -21.84 -28.38
N THR A 434 22.66 -23.17 -28.39
CA THR A 434 21.74 -24.05 -29.14
C THR A 434 20.47 -24.31 -28.34
N ALA A 435 19.29 -24.17 -28.96
CA ALA A 435 18.04 -24.54 -28.30
C ALA A 435 18.02 -26.06 -27.98
N LEU A 436 17.65 -26.41 -26.75
CA LEU A 436 17.52 -27.79 -26.31
C LEU A 436 16.40 -28.53 -27.09
N SER A 437 16.51 -29.84 -27.23
CA SER A 437 15.43 -30.66 -27.79
C SER A 437 14.29 -30.88 -26.78
N ASP A 438 13.08 -31.21 -27.27
CA ASP A 438 11.94 -31.56 -26.42
C ASP A 438 12.28 -32.66 -25.40
N SER A 439 13.08 -33.66 -25.80
CA SER A 439 13.51 -34.74 -24.90
C SER A 439 14.50 -34.29 -23.83
N GLU A 440 15.28 -33.23 -24.09
CA GLU A 440 16.18 -32.64 -23.11
C GLU A 440 15.39 -31.78 -22.13
N VAL A 441 14.47 -30.92 -22.61
CA VAL A 441 13.60 -30.10 -21.76
C VAL A 441 12.72 -30.96 -20.85
N ALA A 442 12.09 -32.02 -21.39
CA ALA A 442 11.29 -32.94 -20.61
C ALA A 442 12.09 -33.73 -19.55
N ALA A 443 13.43 -33.71 -19.62
CA ALA A 443 14.32 -34.37 -18.67
C ALA A 443 15.01 -33.39 -17.70
N MET A 444 14.81 -32.08 -17.85
CA MET A 444 15.43 -31.07 -16.99
C MET A 444 14.96 -31.20 -15.54
N THR A 445 15.94 -31.28 -14.65
CA THR A 445 15.79 -31.12 -13.20
C THR A 445 15.74 -29.65 -12.81
N ASP A 446 15.40 -29.36 -11.55
CA ASP A 446 15.46 -27.99 -11.02
C ASP A 446 16.88 -27.42 -11.05
N ALA A 447 17.91 -28.28 -10.87
CA ALA A 447 19.30 -27.88 -11.02
C ALA A 447 19.65 -27.49 -12.47
N ASP A 448 19.12 -28.21 -13.47
CA ASP A 448 19.33 -27.86 -14.88
C ASP A 448 18.64 -26.53 -15.24
N ARG A 449 17.43 -26.30 -14.69
CA ARG A 449 16.68 -25.04 -14.84
C ARG A 449 17.41 -23.87 -14.17
N MET A 450 17.90 -24.08 -12.95
CA MET A 450 18.71 -23.11 -12.21
C MET A 450 19.97 -22.74 -12.98
N GLU A 451 20.72 -23.72 -13.49
CA GLU A 451 21.92 -23.44 -14.28
C GLU A 451 21.58 -22.61 -15.52
N CYS A 452 20.51 -22.98 -16.25
CA CYS A 452 20.08 -22.19 -17.41
C CYS A 452 19.62 -20.78 -17.02
N PHE A 453 18.90 -20.63 -15.91
CA PHE A 453 18.40 -19.35 -15.43
C PHE A 453 19.55 -18.41 -15.04
N ILE A 454 20.48 -18.88 -14.20
CA ILE A 454 21.62 -18.10 -13.72
C ILE A 454 22.51 -17.65 -14.89
N ASN A 455 22.72 -18.48 -15.89
CA ASN A 455 23.56 -18.12 -17.04
C ASN A 455 22.80 -17.39 -18.16
N GLY A 456 21.51 -17.04 -17.96
CA GLY A 456 20.69 -16.38 -18.97
C GLY A 456 20.37 -17.25 -20.20
N TRP A 457 20.53 -18.57 -20.14
CA TRP A 457 20.32 -19.53 -21.24
C TRP A 457 18.84 -19.90 -21.43
N TYR A 458 17.99 -18.88 -21.45
CA TYR A 458 16.56 -19.05 -21.69
C TYR A 458 15.98 -17.88 -22.48
N ALA A 459 14.77 -18.07 -22.99
CA ALA A 459 13.91 -17.01 -23.49
C ALA A 459 12.48 -17.27 -23.02
N LYS A 460 11.83 -16.25 -22.46
CA LYS A 460 10.44 -16.36 -21.97
C LYS A 460 9.49 -16.68 -23.13
N GLY A 461 8.57 -17.62 -22.90
CA GLY A 461 7.49 -17.92 -23.84
C GLY A 461 6.47 -16.79 -23.95
N SER A 462 5.64 -16.79 -25.00
CA SER A 462 4.56 -15.81 -25.17
C SER A 462 3.45 -15.93 -24.11
N THR A 463 3.32 -17.10 -23.49
CA THR A 463 2.39 -17.41 -22.38
C THR A 463 2.89 -16.89 -21.03
N GLY A 464 4.19 -16.58 -20.89
CA GLY A 464 4.77 -15.89 -19.72
C GLY A 464 5.12 -14.42 -19.98
N SER A 465 4.70 -13.87 -21.12
CA SER A 465 5.01 -12.50 -21.57
C SER A 465 3.75 -11.66 -21.89
N SER A 466 2.57 -12.21 -21.64
CA SER A 466 1.30 -11.47 -21.66
C SER A 466 0.95 -11.01 -20.24
N GLY A 467 1.65 -9.98 -19.78
CA GLY A 467 1.38 -9.41 -18.46
C GLY A 467 2.25 -8.20 -18.11
N GLY A 468 2.88 -7.54 -19.07
CA GLY A 468 3.52 -6.26 -18.78
C GLY A 468 2.47 -5.31 -18.19
N MET A 469 2.68 -4.86 -16.96
CA MET A 469 2.04 -3.67 -16.42
C MET A 469 2.48 -2.48 -17.28
N GLY A 470 1.82 -2.33 -18.42
CA GLY A 470 2.01 -1.21 -19.31
C GLY A 470 1.44 0.03 -18.65
N GLY A 471 2.30 0.77 -17.95
CA GLY A 471 2.15 2.22 -17.86
C GLY A 471 1.93 2.81 -19.26
N PRO A 472 1.17 3.89 -19.39
CA PRO A 472 0.54 4.27 -20.64
C PRO A 472 1.57 4.73 -21.68
N GLY A 473 1.69 4.01 -22.79
CA GLY A 473 2.32 4.57 -23.98
C GLY A 473 2.88 3.56 -24.97
N GLY A 474 2.10 3.19 -25.99
CA GLY A 474 2.66 2.57 -27.19
C GLY A 474 1.65 1.79 -28.05
N THR A 475 0.89 2.48 -28.90
CA THR A 475 -0.06 1.83 -29.82
C THR A 475 0.58 1.25 -31.08
N GLY A 476 0.16 0.03 -31.45
CA GLY A 476 -0.13 -0.41 -32.84
C GLY A 476 0.19 -1.89 -33.13
N GLY A 477 -0.71 -2.79 -33.55
CA GLY A 477 -2.14 -2.70 -33.86
C GLY A 477 -2.77 -4.05 -34.29
N MET A 478 -4.09 -4.14 -34.17
CA MET A 478 -5.10 -4.99 -34.85
C MET A 478 -4.93 -6.53 -35.05
N GLY A 479 -5.71 -7.32 -34.30
CA GLY A 479 -6.68 -8.30 -34.86
C GLY A 479 -6.76 -9.73 -34.29
N GLY A 480 -7.90 -10.11 -33.68
CA GLY A 480 -8.42 -11.51 -33.57
C GLY A 480 -8.58 -12.10 -32.15
N PRO A 481 -9.55 -13.02 -31.88
CA PRO A 481 -10.14 -13.26 -30.55
C PRO A 481 -9.57 -14.47 -29.75
N ASP A 482 -9.74 -14.45 -28.41
CA ASP A 482 -10.03 -15.56 -27.45
C ASP A 482 -9.27 -15.47 -26.09
N GLY A 483 -10.04 -15.30 -25.00
CA GLY A 483 -10.04 -15.98 -23.69
C GLY A 483 -8.77 -16.26 -22.85
N ALA A 484 -8.64 -15.58 -21.70
CA ALA A 484 -8.36 -16.11 -20.34
C ALA A 484 -8.27 -14.92 -19.36
N GLY A 485 -8.82 -15.08 -18.16
CA GLY A 485 -9.16 -13.97 -17.25
C GLY A 485 -7.99 -13.15 -16.70
N GLY A 486 -8.05 -11.84 -16.95
CA GLY A 486 -7.38 -10.75 -16.22
C GLY A 486 -8.37 -9.58 -16.02
N PRO A 487 -8.05 -8.54 -15.21
CA PRO A 487 -8.93 -7.40 -14.85
C PRO A 487 -9.63 -6.72 -16.06
N PRO A 488 -10.90 -6.25 -15.99
CA PRO A 488 -11.65 -5.81 -17.18
C PRO A 488 -11.55 -4.32 -17.43
N ASP A 489 -11.48 -4.04 -18.73
CA ASP A 489 -12.07 -2.95 -19.51
C ASP A 489 -12.54 -1.69 -18.78
N MET A 490 -11.59 -0.77 -18.57
CA MET A 490 -11.81 0.62 -18.15
C MET A 490 -11.61 1.57 -19.35
N ASN A 491 -12.41 1.44 -20.42
CA ASN A 491 -12.33 2.32 -21.58
C ASN A 491 -13.65 3.03 -21.92
N GLY A 492 -14.13 3.86 -20.99
CA GLY A 492 -15.11 4.91 -21.24
C GLY A 492 -14.39 6.23 -21.54
N GLY A 493 -14.30 6.58 -22.81
CA GLY A 493 -13.36 7.59 -23.30
C GLY A 493 -13.59 9.04 -22.84
N SER A 494 -12.51 9.67 -22.41
CA SER A 494 -12.14 11.02 -22.85
C SER A 494 -10.62 11.14 -22.76
N THR A 495 -10.00 11.39 -23.91
CA THR A 495 -8.56 11.59 -24.09
C THR A 495 -8.10 12.86 -23.39
N GLU A 496 -7.70 12.75 -22.13
CA GLU A 496 -6.75 13.66 -21.49
C GLU A 496 -5.50 12.84 -21.16
N THR A 497 -4.36 13.34 -21.60
CA THR A 497 -3.03 12.77 -21.42
C THR A 497 -2.80 12.45 -19.94
N VAL A 498 -2.48 11.19 -19.62
CA VAL A 498 -2.05 10.82 -18.26
C VAL A 498 -0.86 11.73 -17.93
N GLY A 499 -1.06 12.61 -16.97
CA GLY A 499 -0.11 13.64 -16.60
C GLY A 499 1.15 13.03 -16.02
N THR A 500 2.12 12.71 -16.86
CA THR A 500 3.49 13.02 -16.51
C THR A 500 3.54 14.54 -16.36
N PRO A 501 3.97 15.12 -15.23
CA PRO A 501 4.61 16.41 -15.32
C PRO A 501 5.69 16.28 -16.38
N ASP A 502 5.54 17.05 -17.46
CA ASP A 502 6.56 17.37 -18.45
C ASP A 502 7.63 18.26 -17.78
N ALA A 503 8.10 17.77 -16.63
CA ALA A 503 9.12 18.28 -15.75
C ALA A 503 9.50 17.07 -14.87
N GLY A 504 10.35 16.19 -15.42
CA GLY A 504 11.29 15.51 -14.54
C GLY A 504 11.95 16.58 -13.68
N SER A 505 12.19 16.28 -12.40
CA SER A 505 13.05 17.15 -11.60
C SER A 505 14.30 17.45 -12.42
N THR A 506 14.76 18.70 -12.39
CA THR A 506 16.02 19.07 -13.06
C THR A 506 17.23 18.35 -12.49
N GLN A 507 17.07 17.73 -11.32
CA GLN A 507 17.86 16.66 -10.74
C GLN A 507 17.68 15.33 -11.51
N ALA A 508 17.96 15.34 -12.83
CA ALA A 508 17.87 14.15 -13.66
C ALA A 508 19.08 13.22 -13.43
N SER A 509 18.85 11.90 -13.42
CA SER A 509 19.93 10.90 -13.49
C SER A 509 20.73 11.09 -14.79
N GLY A 510 21.99 11.48 -14.64
CA GLY A 510 22.87 11.86 -15.74
C GLY A 510 23.13 13.36 -15.89
N SER A 511 22.52 14.22 -15.05
CA SER A 511 22.97 15.61 -14.88
C SER A 511 24.28 15.65 -14.10
N GLY A 512 25.26 16.42 -14.58
CA GLY A 512 26.47 16.77 -13.81
C GLY A 512 26.24 17.97 -12.88
N THR A 513 24.99 18.24 -12.52
CA THR A 513 24.56 19.37 -11.71
C THR A 513 23.46 18.85 -10.79
N ASP A 514 23.58 19.14 -9.49
CA ASP A 514 22.73 18.61 -8.43
C ASP A 514 21.34 19.26 -8.43
N SER A 515 21.28 20.58 -8.59
CA SER A 515 20.03 21.35 -8.63
C SER A 515 20.09 22.43 -9.71
N ALA A 516 18.99 22.60 -10.45
CA ALA A 516 18.83 23.74 -11.35
C ALA A 516 18.03 24.90 -10.72
N ASN A 517 17.27 24.65 -9.65
CA ASN A 517 16.49 25.69 -8.98
C ASN A 517 17.34 26.54 -8.03
N TYR A 518 18.37 25.96 -7.43
CA TYR A 518 19.20 26.63 -6.43
C TYR A 518 20.62 26.89 -6.92
N SER A 519 21.07 28.14 -6.77
CA SER A 519 22.42 28.52 -7.19
C SER A 519 23.48 28.22 -6.12
N THR A 520 23.04 28.05 -4.87
CA THR A 520 23.89 27.74 -3.72
C THR A 520 23.22 26.74 -2.78
N PHE A 521 24.02 25.98 -2.05
CA PHE A 521 23.54 25.07 -1.00
C PHE A 521 22.78 25.82 0.11
N GLU A 522 23.19 27.06 0.44
CA GLU A 522 22.51 27.87 1.46
C GLU A 522 21.07 28.23 1.07
N GLU A 523 20.83 28.52 -0.22
CA GLU A 523 19.48 28.78 -0.74
C GLU A 523 18.61 27.52 -0.69
N MET A 524 19.17 26.38 -1.08
CA MET A 524 18.48 25.07 -1.04
C MET A 524 18.13 24.68 0.41
N LEU A 525 19.11 24.71 1.32
CA LEU A 525 18.90 24.37 2.74
C LEU A 525 17.83 25.25 3.38
N ALA A 526 17.81 26.55 3.07
CA ALA A 526 16.79 27.46 3.59
C ALA A 526 15.37 27.11 3.11
N ALA A 527 15.22 26.50 1.92
CA ALA A 527 13.93 26.01 1.44
C ALA A 527 13.50 24.76 2.21
N TYR A 528 14.37 23.75 2.34
CA TYR A 528 14.09 22.56 3.17
C TYR A 528 13.68 22.93 4.60
N GLN A 529 14.43 23.83 5.24
CA GLN A 529 14.11 24.30 6.60
C GLN A 529 12.74 24.97 6.71
N ALA A 530 12.35 25.75 5.69
CA ALA A 530 11.07 26.47 5.70
C ALA A 530 9.90 25.52 5.51
N ASP A 531 10.01 24.62 4.54
CA ASP A 531 8.98 23.67 4.17
C ASP A 531 8.76 22.62 5.27
N ILE A 532 9.83 22.01 5.77
CA ILE A 532 9.74 21.00 6.85
C ILE A 532 9.21 21.62 8.14
N ALA A 533 9.58 22.87 8.46
CA ALA A 533 8.99 23.56 9.61
C ALA A 533 7.48 23.78 9.47
N GLU A 534 6.96 23.92 8.24
CA GLU A 534 5.51 23.99 7.97
C GLU A 534 4.85 22.62 8.12
N VAL A 535 5.50 21.56 7.64
CA VAL A 535 5.05 20.16 7.82
C VAL A 535 5.00 19.79 9.30
N GLU A 536 6.05 20.11 10.06
CA GLU A 536 6.16 19.85 11.51
C GLU A 536 5.17 20.67 12.34
N ALA A 537 4.75 21.85 11.86
CA ALA A 537 3.72 22.64 12.52
C ALA A 537 2.34 21.95 12.53
N GLY A 538 2.17 20.95 11.65
CA GLY A 538 0.96 20.18 11.49
C GLY A 538 -0.09 20.88 10.64
N ASP A 539 -1.05 20.09 10.20
CA ASP A 539 -2.18 20.56 9.41
C ASP A 539 -3.27 21.23 10.28
N ILE A 540 -4.48 21.41 9.71
CA ILE A 540 -5.59 22.03 10.43
C ILE A 540 -6.08 21.24 11.66
N TYR A 541 -5.75 19.95 11.75
CA TYR A 541 -6.04 19.08 12.87
C TYR A 541 -4.84 18.89 13.81
N GLY A 542 -3.68 19.46 13.44
CA GLY A 542 -2.44 19.40 14.19
C GLY A 542 -1.61 18.15 13.91
N ASN A 543 -1.92 17.43 12.84
CA ASN A 543 -1.21 16.21 12.45
C ASN A 543 -0.07 16.53 11.51
N ASN A 544 1.06 15.81 11.65
CA ASN A 544 2.11 15.81 10.65
C ASN A 544 1.70 14.88 9.50
N ILE A 545 1.51 15.45 8.31
CA ILE A 545 0.98 14.71 7.15
C ILE A 545 1.94 13.65 6.60
N VAL A 546 3.24 13.76 6.86
CA VAL A 546 4.23 12.73 6.50
C VAL A 546 4.07 11.52 7.40
N GLU A 547 3.93 11.76 8.70
CA GLU A 547 3.73 10.72 9.71
C GLU A 547 2.37 10.01 9.50
N LEU A 548 1.34 10.73 9.03
CA LEU A 548 0.05 10.13 8.61
C LEU A 548 0.18 9.20 7.38
N TYR A 549 1.25 9.29 6.61
CA TYR A 549 1.49 8.45 5.43
C TYR A 549 2.62 7.44 5.67
N ASP A 550 3.12 7.35 6.89
CA ASP A 550 4.08 6.33 7.27
C ASP A 550 3.36 5.12 7.88
N PRO A 551 3.19 4.00 7.12
CA PRO A 551 2.53 2.82 7.66
C PRO A 551 3.25 2.25 8.90
N LEU A 552 4.55 2.47 9.06
CA LEU A 552 5.32 1.94 10.20
C LEU A 552 4.89 2.54 11.54
N ASN A 553 4.28 3.73 11.53
CA ASN A 553 3.72 4.35 12.74
C ASN A 553 2.42 3.67 13.22
N TYR A 554 1.75 2.91 12.35
CA TYR A 554 0.42 2.38 12.61
C TYR A 554 0.37 0.88 12.82
N ILE A 555 1.32 0.14 12.24
CA ILE A 555 1.45 -1.31 12.40
C ILE A 555 1.68 -1.66 13.87
N GLY A 556 0.78 -2.45 14.46
CA GLY A 556 0.84 -2.83 15.88
C GLY A 556 0.58 -1.69 16.86
N ALA A 557 0.13 -0.52 16.38
CA ALA A 557 -0.15 0.64 17.21
C ALA A 557 -1.51 0.52 17.93
N ASP A 558 -1.60 1.11 19.12
CA ASP A 558 -2.84 1.16 19.88
C ASP A 558 -3.95 1.86 19.07
N GLY A 559 -5.10 1.19 18.93
CA GLY A 559 -6.26 1.74 18.21
C GLY A 559 -6.24 1.50 16.70
N THR A 560 -5.29 0.72 16.20
CA THR A 560 -5.29 0.17 14.85
C THR A 560 -5.67 -1.31 14.89
N ASP A 561 -6.42 -1.78 13.89
CA ASP A 561 -6.66 -3.22 13.67
C ASP A 561 -5.75 -3.76 12.57
N ASP A 562 -4.70 -4.48 12.93
CA ASP A 562 -3.78 -5.09 11.97
C ASP A 562 -4.49 -6.15 11.10
N PRO A 563 -4.16 -6.27 9.79
CA PRO A 563 -4.70 -7.31 8.94
C PRO A 563 -4.23 -8.69 9.40
N THR A 564 -5.00 -9.71 9.05
CA THR A 564 -4.65 -11.11 9.34
C THR A 564 -3.41 -11.55 8.55
N TRP A 565 -3.27 -11.07 7.31
CA TRP A 565 -2.15 -11.41 6.43
C TRP A 565 -1.79 -10.27 5.48
N THR A 566 -0.53 -10.22 5.07
CA THR A 566 -0.04 -9.28 4.05
C THR A 566 0.96 -9.93 3.13
N ARG A 567 0.95 -9.56 1.85
CA ARG A 567 1.99 -9.91 0.89
C ARG A 567 2.43 -8.69 0.09
N ILE A 568 3.73 -8.43 0.05
CA ILE A 568 4.31 -7.37 -0.78
C ILE A 568 5.13 -8.02 -1.90
N LEU A 569 4.69 -7.84 -3.14
CA LEU A 569 5.32 -8.39 -4.33
C LEU A 569 6.09 -7.30 -5.07
N MET A 570 7.39 -7.47 -5.28
CA MET A 570 8.27 -6.48 -5.90
C MET A 570 9.15 -7.12 -6.95
N GLY A 571 9.54 -6.39 -7.99
CA GLY A 571 10.53 -6.89 -8.94
C GLY A 571 11.91 -6.85 -8.31
N ALA A 572 12.64 -7.97 -8.21
CA ALA A 572 13.97 -7.99 -7.59
C ALA A 572 14.97 -7.00 -8.22
N SER A 573 14.74 -6.59 -9.48
CA SER A 573 15.57 -5.62 -10.20
C SER A 573 14.99 -4.19 -10.27
N GLU A 574 13.81 -3.94 -9.70
CA GLU A 574 13.15 -2.63 -9.82
C GLU A 574 13.89 -1.54 -9.04
N GLY A 575 13.96 -0.31 -9.55
CA GLY A 575 14.73 0.78 -8.92
C GLY A 575 13.86 1.88 -8.30
N ASP A 576 12.54 1.70 -8.26
CA ASP A 576 11.57 2.73 -7.91
C ASP A 576 11.47 2.98 -6.40
N ILE A 577 11.72 1.96 -5.58
CA ILE A 577 11.80 2.00 -4.11
C ILE A 577 12.82 0.95 -3.63
N SER A 578 13.45 1.17 -2.47
CA SER A 578 14.41 0.21 -1.93
C SER A 578 13.72 -1.06 -1.44
N MET A 579 14.41 -2.19 -1.54
CA MET A 579 13.95 -3.46 -0.97
C MET A 579 13.90 -3.39 0.57
N PHE A 580 14.73 -2.55 1.19
CA PHE A 580 14.71 -2.33 2.63
C PHE A 580 13.39 -1.76 3.13
N ASN A 581 12.66 -0.97 2.33
CA ASN A 581 11.33 -0.49 2.72
C ASN A 581 10.33 -1.64 2.90
N SER A 582 10.31 -2.59 1.96
CA SER A 582 9.45 -3.77 2.09
C SER A 582 9.88 -4.70 3.22
N LEU A 583 11.18 -4.80 3.48
CA LEU A 583 11.72 -5.56 4.60
C LEU A 583 11.31 -4.94 5.95
N ASN A 584 11.44 -3.63 6.10
CA ASN A 584 11.01 -2.91 7.32
C ASN A 584 9.52 -3.12 7.59
N MET A 585 8.69 -3.05 6.54
CA MET A 585 7.26 -3.34 6.65
C MET A 585 6.98 -4.80 7.06
N GLN A 586 7.67 -5.77 6.47
CA GLN A 586 7.52 -7.18 6.84
C GLN A 586 7.87 -7.40 8.31
N ILE A 587 9.01 -6.86 8.77
CA ILE A 587 9.45 -6.96 10.17
C ILE A 587 8.40 -6.35 11.10
N ALA A 588 7.89 -5.16 10.76
CA ALA A 588 6.84 -4.50 11.55
C ALA A 588 5.59 -5.38 11.65
N TRP A 589 5.12 -5.94 10.53
CA TRP A 589 3.93 -6.78 10.50
C TRP A 589 4.10 -8.09 11.27
N LEU A 590 5.24 -8.76 11.12
CA LEU A 590 5.54 -9.98 11.88
C LEU A 590 5.56 -9.70 13.39
N ASN A 591 6.15 -8.57 13.80
CA ASN A 591 6.18 -8.14 15.20
C ASN A 591 4.80 -7.74 15.75
N ALA A 592 3.89 -7.28 14.89
CA ALA A 592 2.49 -7.05 15.22
C ALA A 592 1.64 -8.36 15.26
N GLY A 593 2.19 -9.48 14.78
CA GLY A 593 1.51 -10.78 14.75
C GLY A 593 0.72 -11.05 13.46
N THR A 594 0.90 -10.21 12.44
CA THR A 594 0.36 -10.41 11.09
C THR A 594 1.17 -11.47 10.34
N ASP A 595 0.50 -12.32 9.57
CA ASP A 595 1.14 -13.27 8.65
C ASP A 595 1.67 -12.51 7.43
N ALA A 596 2.94 -12.13 7.46
CA ALA A 596 3.54 -11.22 6.47
C ALA A 596 4.59 -11.91 5.61
N ASP A 597 4.45 -11.70 4.30
CA ASP A 597 5.32 -12.27 3.27
C ASP A 597 5.81 -11.16 2.34
N ILE A 598 7.06 -11.27 1.90
CA ILE A 598 7.60 -10.44 0.81
C ILE A 598 8.09 -11.35 -0.29
N GLU A 599 7.89 -10.93 -1.53
CA GLU A 599 8.47 -11.60 -2.67
C GLU A 599 9.19 -10.60 -3.55
N TRP A 600 10.50 -10.76 -3.62
CA TRP A 600 11.33 -10.08 -4.60
C TRP A 600 11.42 -10.95 -5.85
N GLN A 601 10.44 -10.80 -6.74
CA GLN A 601 10.28 -11.57 -7.96
C GLN A 601 11.44 -11.34 -8.92
N TRP A 602 12.31 -12.34 -9.04
CA TRP A 602 13.38 -12.34 -10.02
C TRP A 602 12.81 -12.27 -11.42
N ASN A 603 13.50 -11.61 -12.35
CA ASN A 603 12.99 -11.40 -13.70
C ASN A 603 11.68 -10.57 -13.77
N GLY A 604 11.24 -10.02 -12.64
CA GLY A 604 10.19 -9.03 -12.49
C GLY A 604 10.76 -7.62 -12.55
N GLY A 605 10.00 -6.72 -13.20
CA GLY A 605 10.25 -5.28 -13.16
C GLY A 605 9.32 -4.57 -12.17
N HIS A 606 9.23 -3.25 -12.29
CA HIS A 606 8.27 -2.45 -11.51
C HIS A 606 6.84 -2.93 -11.73
N VAL A 607 6.13 -3.17 -10.64
CA VAL A 607 4.82 -3.82 -10.56
C VAL A 607 4.81 -5.15 -11.33
N PRO A 608 5.47 -6.19 -10.78
CA PRO A 608 5.70 -7.42 -11.51
C PRO A 608 4.40 -8.17 -11.78
N SER A 609 4.39 -8.90 -12.90
CA SER A 609 3.25 -9.71 -13.31
C SER A 609 3.01 -10.87 -12.34
N GLU A 610 1.76 -11.30 -12.27
CA GLU A 610 1.40 -12.61 -11.76
C GLU A 610 1.90 -13.67 -12.76
N ILE A 611 2.83 -14.50 -12.33
CA ILE A 611 3.48 -15.51 -13.18
C ILE A 611 3.32 -16.90 -12.58
N PHE A 612 3.51 -17.94 -13.40
CA PHE A 612 3.55 -19.33 -12.92
C PHE A 612 2.29 -19.76 -12.14
N GLY A 613 1.14 -19.17 -12.44
CA GLY A 613 -0.13 -19.43 -11.76
C GLY A 613 -0.27 -18.77 -10.39
N ASP A 614 0.74 -18.03 -9.92
CA ASP A 614 0.67 -17.25 -8.68
C ASP A 614 -0.13 -15.97 -8.94
N SER A 615 -1.43 -16.06 -8.69
CA SER A 615 -2.40 -14.98 -8.88
C SER A 615 -2.97 -14.48 -7.57
N LEU A 616 -3.47 -13.25 -7.54
CA LEU A 616 -4.20 -12.71 -6.38
C LEU A 616 -5.33 -13.63 -5.94
N PRO A 617 -6.21 -14.17 -6.82
CA PRO A 617 -7.23 -15.12 -6.40
C PRO A 617 -6.69 -16.40 -5.77
N LEU A 618 -5.56 -16.94 -6.27
CA LEU A 618 -4.94 -18.10 -5.64
C LEU A 618 -4.50 -17.78 -4.21
N TYR A 619 -3.83 -16.64 -4.01
CA TYR A 619 -3.34 -16.27 -2.69
C TYR A 619 -4.49 -15.96 -1.72
N VAL A 620 -5.51 -15.23 -2.16
CA VAL A 620 -6.73 -14.97 -1.35
C VAL A 620 -7.42 -16.28 -0.96
N ASP A 621 -7.58 -17.22 -1.90
CA ASP A 621 -8.19 -18.53 -1.62
C ASP A 621 -7.35 -19.38 -0.64
N MET A 622 -6.02 -19.31 -0.74
CA MET A 622 -5.10 -19.97 0.20
C MET A 622 -5.18 -19.37 1.60
N MET A 623 -5.24 -18.04 1.72
CA MET A 623 -5.41 -17.37 3.02
C MET A 623 -6.80 -17.63 3.60
N TYR A 624 -7.84 -17.69 2.75
CA TYR A 624 -9.18 -18.03 3.19
C TYR A 624 -9.22 -19.46 3.71
N SER A 625 -8.58 -20.40 3.00
CA SER A 625 -8.38 -21.77 3.46
C SER A 625 -7.63 -21.88 4.79
N LYS A 626 -6.66 -21.00 5.05
CA LYS A 626 -5.82 -21.02 6.25
C LYS A 626 -6.54 -20.46 7.47
N TYR A 627 -7.30 -19.38 7.30
CA TYR A 627 -7.82 -18.58 8.40
C TYR A 627 -9.34 -18.67 8.62
N VAL A 628 -10.10 -19.17 7.65
CA VAL A 628 -11.56 -19.25 7.76
C VAL A 628 -12.02 -20.68 8.07
N ASP A 629 -12.68 -20.82 9.21
CA ASP A 629 -13.21 -22.11 9.67
C ASP A 629 -14.21 -22.70 8.68
N GLY A 630 -13.96 -23.95 8.27
CA GLY A 630 -14.83 -24.69 7.34
C GLY A 630 -14.62 -24.37 5.86
N ALA A 631 -13.63 -23.54 5.52
CA ALA A 631 -13.18 -23.33 4.15
C ALA A 631 -12.65 -24.62 3.50
N VAL A 632 -12.71 -24.70 2.16
CA VAL A 632 -12.04 -25.76 1.39
C VAL A 632 -10.54 -25.58 1.50
N GLU A 633 -9.80 -26.68 1.67
CA GLU A 633 -8.33 -26.67 1.68
C GLU A 633 -7.80 -26.33 0.27
N ILE A 634 -7.05 -25.23 0.16
CA ILE A 634 -6.49 -24.76 -1.11
C ILE A 634 -4.97 -24.76 -1.04
N THR A 635 -4.34 -25.42 -2.00
CA THR A 635 -2.90 -25.38 -2.24
C THR A 635 -2.65 -25.19 -3.72
N LYS A 636 -1.52 -24.57 -4.09
CA LYS A 636 -1.09 -24.51 -5.49
C LYS A 636 -0.99 -25.93 -6.07
N ALA A 637 -1.51 -26.12 -7.28
CA ALA A 637 -1.48 -27.41 -7.95
C ALA A 637 -0.04 -27.78 -8.33
N GLU A 638 0.33 -29.06 -8.29
CA GLU A 638 1.67 -29.51 -8.70
C GLU A 638 1.99 -29.16 -10.17
N PRO A 639 3.23 -28.77 -10.50
CA PRO A 639 3.60 -28.43 -11.86
C PRO A 639 3.56 -29.69 -12.74
N THR A 640 2.96 -29.59 -13.92
CA THR A 640 2.96 -30.71 -14.90
C THR A 640 4.29 -30.85 -15.65
N GLY A 641 5.16 -29.85 -15.55
CA GLY A 641 6.43 -29.76 -16.26
C GLY A 641 6.27 -29.45 -17.75
N GLN A 642 7.31 -28.86 -18.34
CA GLN A 642 7.37 -28.53 -19.76
C GLN A 642 7.79 -29.75 -20.58
N SER A 643 6.94 -30.19 -21.53
CA SER A 643 7.18 -31.41 -22.33
C SER A 643 7.76 -31.17 -23.73
N ALA A 644 7.73 -29.92 -24.20
CA ALA A 644 8.30 -29.49 -25.48
C ALA A 644 9.02 -28.16 -25.27
N ASN A 645 10.16 -27.95 -25.94
CA ASN A 645 10.87 -26.69 -25.83
C ASN A 645 10.09 -25.56 -26.53
N GLY A 646 10.30 -24.32 -26.09
CA GLY A 646 9.75 -23.14 -26.76
C GLY A 646 10.34 -22.90 -28.16
N THR A 647 9.84 -21.86 -28.83
CA THR A 647 10.16 -21.60 -30.25
C THR A 647 11.18 -20.49 -30.49
N ALA A 648 11.77 -19.90 -29.44
CA ALA A 648 12.73 -18.81 -29.61
C ALA A 648 14.01 -19.32 -30.29
N THR A 649 14.68 -18.44 -31.05
CA THR A 649 15.88 -18.80 -31.80
C THR A 649 17.18 -18.39 -31.11
N GLU A 650 17.09 -17.57 -30.06
CA GLU A 650 18.21 -17.09 -29.27
C GLU A 650 17.79 -16.83 -27.82
N ALA A 651 18.75 -16.96 -26.90
CA ALA A 651 18.55 -16.66 -25.49
C ALA A 651 18.41 -15.15 -25.29
N THR A 652 17.50 -14.75 -24.39
CA THR A 652 17.22 -13.34 -24.04
C THR A 652 17.26 -13.11 -22.53
N GLY A 653 17.48 -14.18 -21.74
CA GLY A 653 17.64 -14.09 -20.30
C GLY A 653 18.83 -13.24 -19.90
N THR A 654 18.72 -12.63 -18.73
CA THR A 654 19.83 -11.91 -18.09
C THR A 654 20.85 -12.92 -17.56
N ASP A 655 22.13 -12.71 -17.85
CA ASP A 655 23.22 -13.47 -17.24
C ASP A 655 23.46 -12.94 -15.81
N LEU A 656 23.13 -13.77 -14.82
CA LEU A 656 23.22 -13.49 -13.39
C LEU A 656 24.51 -14.04 -12.77
N SER A 657 25.34 -14.76 -13.53
CA SER A 657 26.53 -15.47 -13.02
C SER A 657 27.62 -14.55 -12.45
N GLY A 658 27.50 -13.23 -12.69
CA GLY A 658 28.34 -12.20 -12.07
C GLY A 658 27.95 -11.87 -10.62
N TRP A 659 26.71 -12.15 -10.23
CA TRP A 659 26.16 -11.83 -8.90
C TRP A 659 25.80 -13.10 -8.10
N VAL A 660 25.40 -14.17 -8.79
CA VAL A 660 24.87 -15.40 -8.19
C VAL A 660 25.80 -16.58 -8.49
N GLY A 661 26.13 -17.35 -7.46
CA GLY A 661 26.88 -18.60 -7.55
C GLY A 661 26.09 -19.70 -8.25
N SER A 662 26.78 -20.73 -8.78
CA SER A 662 26.12 -21.85 -9.47
C SER A 662 25.20 -22.70 -8.57
N ASP A 663 25.30 -22.52 -7.27
CA ASP A 663 24.48 -23.15 -6.23
C ASP A 663 23.28 -22.28 -5.79
N GLY A 664 23.08 -21.10 -6.40
CA GLY A 664 21.98 -20.18 -6.09
C GLY A 664 22.32 -19.16 -4.99
N ASN A 665 23.44 -19.32 -4.30
CA ASN A 665 23.85 -18.41 -3.22
C ASN A 665 24.52 -17.15 -3.76
N MET A 666 24.50 -16.05 -3.01
CA MET A 666 25.20 -14.82 -3.33
C MET A 666 25.84 -14.15 -2.12
N THR A 667 26.70 -13.17 -2.36
CA THR A 667 27.21 -12.31 -1.28
C THR A 667 26.34 -11.08 -1.15
N LEU A 668 26.38 -10.42 0.01
CA LEU A 668 25.72 -9.13 0.21
C LEU A 668 26.15 -8.09 -0.84
N ALA A 669 27.45 -8.03 -1.15
CA ALA A 669 27.97 -7.18 -2.23
C ALA A 669 27.42 -7.57 -3.62
N GLY A 670 27.21 -8.86 -3.88
CA GLY A 670 26.59 -9.36 -5.11
C GLY A 670 25.12 -8.94 -5.22
N ALA A 671 24.36 -9.08 -4.14
CA ALA A 671 22.97 -8.63 -4.06
C ALA A 671 22.87 -7.10 -4.25
N ALA A 672 23.71 -6.32 -3.56
CA ALA A 672 23.77 -4.87 -3.71
C ALA A 672 24.09 -4.47 -5.17
N ALA A 673 25.13 -5.06 -5.77
CA ALA A 673 25.51 -4.79 -7.16
C ALA A 673 24.44 -5.22 -8.18
N TYR A 674 23.64 -6.24 -7.89
CA TYR A 674 22.50 -6.63 -8.74
C TYR A 674 21.40 -5.58 -8.67
N ARG A 675 21.05 -5.14 -7.45
CA ARG A 675 20.04 -4.10 -7.19
C ARG A 675 20.39 -2.79 -7.87
N THR A 676 21.64 -2.35 -7.76
CA THR A 676 22.11 -1.07 -8.30
C THR A 676 22.41 -1.12 -9.80
N ALA A 677 22.46 -2.29 -10.43
CA ALA A 677 22.70 -2.40 -11.87
C ALA A 677 21.61 -1.69 -12.71
N GLY A 678 20.38 -1.62 -12.19
CA GLY A 678 19.25 -0.92 -12.78
C GLY A 678 18.94 0.45 -12.16
N ALA A 679 19.74 0.92 -11.20
CA ALA A 679 19.50 2.15 -10.46
C ALA A 679 19.48 3.39 -11.36
N ALA A 680 18.45 4.22 -11.19
CA ALA A 680 18.21 5.39 -12.04
C ALA A 680 17.80 6.66 -11.28
N LYS A 681 17.70 6.63 -9.94
CA LYS A 681 17.36 7.82 -9.14
C LYS A 681 18.63 8.60 -8.75
N ALA A 682 18.48 9.92 -8.58
CA ALA A 682 19.52 10.78 -8.01
C ALA A 682 19.39 10.83 -6.48
N MET A 683 20.34 11.49 -5.80
CA MET A 683 20.31 11.66 -4.34
C MET A 683 20.09 13.14 -3.95
N PRO A 684 19.10 13.48 -3.10
CA PRO A 684 18.04 12.59 -2.58
C PRO A 684 17.10 12.14 -3.71
N ALA A 685 16.42 11.02 -3.51
CA ALA A 685 15.67 10.27 -4.51
C ALA A 685 14.16 10.53 -4.53
N PHE A 686 13.57 10.95 -3.39
CA PHE A 686 12.13 11.18 -3.24
C PHE A 686 11.84 12.62 -2.85
N ASP A 687 12.39 13.11 -1.73
CA ASP A 687 12.41 14.53 -1.38
C ASP A 687 13.52 15.24 -2.18
N VAL A 688 13.31 15.37 -3.49
CA VAL A 688 14.33 15.85 -4.41
C VAL A 688 14.51 17.37 -4.27
N MET A 689 15.75 17.84 -4.43
CA MET A 689 16.09 19.25 -4.21
C MET A 689 15.29 20.18 -5.12
N ASP A 690 14.92 19.76 -6.33
CA ASP A 690 14.21 20.61 -7.29
C ASP A 690 12.67 20.43 -7.29
N TYR A 691 12.10 19.79 -6.26
CA TYR A 691 10.72 19.32 -6.17
C TYR A 691 10.33 18.31 -7.27
N GLY A 692 10.06 17.07 -6.85
CA GLY A 692 9.79 15.88 -7.63
C GLY A 692 8.39 15.35 -7.41
N GLN A 693 8.14 14.11 -7.84
CA GLN A 693 6.79 13.54 -7.87
C GLN A 693 6.16 13.40 -6.48
N GLU A 694 6.97 13.04 -5.49
CA GLU A 694 6.55 12.80 -4.11
C GLU A 694 6.42 14.10 -3.30
N ASP A 695 7.14 15.17 -3.65
CA ASP A 695 7.02 16.47 -2.96
C ASP A 695 5.64 17.11 -3.11
N TYR A 696 4.94 16.81 -4.21
CA TYR A 696 3.54 17.24 -4.41
C TYR A 696 2.54 16.46 -3.55
N VAL A 697 2.94 15.34 -2.94
CA VAL A 697 2.07 14.58 -2.02
C VAL A 697 1.91 15.34 -0.72
N PHE A 698 2.96 16.04 -0.31
CA PHE A 698 3.02 16.78 0.94
C PHE A 698 2.87 18.29 0.75
N GLY A 699 2.16 18.70 -0.31
CA GLY A 699 1.71 20.09 -0.51
C GLY A 699 0.79 20.60 0.62
N SER A 700 0.32 21.82 0.46
CA SER A 700 -0.69 22.46 1.29
C SER A 700 -1.66 23.27 0.44
N SER A 701 -2.75 23.72 1.05
CA SER A 701 -3.73 24.62 0.39
C SER A 701 -3.12 25.89 -0.25
N SER A 702 -1.88 26.26 0.12
CA SER A 702 -1.15 27.42 -0.42
C SER A 702 0.16 27.10 -1.16
N ALA A 703 0.64 25.86 -1.14
CA ALA A 703 1.88 25.44 -1.78
C ALA A 703 1.72 24.04 -2.40
N ASP A 704 1.88 23.91 -3.73
CA ASP A 704 1.64 22.65 -4.46
C ASP A 704 2.62 21.53 -4.06
N ALA A 705 3.83 21.89 -3.67
CA ALA A 705 4.88 20.98 -3.25
C ALA A 705 5.69 21.61 -2.11
N ARG A 706 6.20 20.77 -1.22
CA ARG A 706 7.04 21.14 -0.08
C ARG A 706 8.06 20.02 0.14
N HIS A 707 9.26 20.38 0.60
CA HIS A 707 10.19 19.39 1.18
C HIS A 707 9.62 18.82 2.48
N TRP A 708 9.96 17.58 2.81
CA TRP A 708 9.25 16.81 3.84
C TRP A 708 10.12 15.77 4.57
N ASP A 709 11.27 15.37 4.04
CA ASP A 709 12.15 14.38 4.66
C ASP A 709 13.05 15.03 5.73
N LYS A 710 12.71 14.75 7.00
CA LYS A 710 13.44 15.25 8.18
C LYS A 710 14.88 14.73 8.27
N TYR A 711 15.17 13.55 7.72
CA TYR A 711 16.51 12.94 7.74
C TYR A 711 17.41 13.57 6.68
N VAL A 712 16.88 13.85 5.49
CA VAL A 712 17.59 14.64 4.47
C VAL A 712 17.95 16.01 5.01
N LEU A 713 17.00 16.71 5.66
CA LEU A 713 17.27 17.99 6.30
C LEU A 713 18.34 17.89 7.38
N LYS A 714 18.24 16.90 8.27
CA LYS A 714 19.24 16.66 9.33
C LYS A 714 20.65 16.52 8.73
N VAL A 715 20.81 15.69 7.70
CA VAL A 715 22.10 15.49 7.02
C VAL A 715 22.61 16.79 6.41
N PHE A 716 21.74 17.58 5.77
CA PHE A 716 22.13 18.87 5.20
C PHE A 716 22.59 19.87 6.27
N GLU A 717 21.93 19.93 7.42
CA GLU A 717 22.29 20.84 8.51
C GLU A 717 23.62 20.45 9.18
N GLU A 718 23.82 19.17 9.45
CA GLU A 718 25.01 18.69 10.15
C GLU A 718 26.27 18.72 9.26
N ASN A 719 26.12 18.60 7.94
CA ASN A 719 27.23 18.47 6.99
C ASN A 719 27.36 19.64 5.99
N GLN A 720 26.82 20.80 6.34
CA GLN A 720 26.75 21.97 5.46
C GLN A 720 28.11 22.38 4.85
N GLU A 721 29.21 22.34 5.62
CA GLU A 721 30.53 22.77 5.12
C GLU A 721 30.99 21.90 3.94
N THR A 722 30.94 20.57 4.10
CA THR A 722 31.34 19.62 3.06
C THR A 722 30.39 19.66 1.87
N LEU A 723 29.09 19.60 2.12
CA LEU A 723 28.09 19.53 1.05
C LEU A 723 28.04 20.82 0.21
N ALA A 724 28.17 22.00 0.83
CA ALA A 724 28.27 23.26 0.10
C ALA A 724 29.54 23.37 -0.75
N GLU A 725 30.62 22.68 -0.38
CA GLU A 725 31.83 22.59 -1.19
C GLU A 725 31.68 21.71 -2.42
N LEU A 726 30.71 20.79 -2.46
CA LEU A 726 30.48 19.88 -3.59
C LEU A 726 29.30 20.29 -4.47
N PHE A 727 28.32 20.99 -3.91
CA PHE A 727 27.08 21.35 -4.57
C PHE A 727 27.27 22.07 -5.92
N ASN A 728 26.73 21.48 -6.98
CA ASN A 728 26.77 21.94 -8.37
C ASN A 728 28.19 22.06 -8.98
N LYS A 729 29.14 21.18 -8.61
CA LYS A 729 30.54 21.25 -9.06
C LYS A 729 31.06 20.07 -9.89
#